data_AF-A0A3P6CGI9-F1
#
_entry.id   AF-A0A3P6CGI9-F1
#
_cell.length_a   1.000
_cell.length_b   1.000
_cell.length_c   1.000
_cell.angle_alpha   90.00
_cell.angle_beta   90.00
_cell.angle_gamma   90.00
#
_symmetry.space_group_name_H-M   'P 1'
#
loop_
_entity.id
_entity.type
_entity.pdbx_description
1 polymer ?
#
loop_
_entity_poly.entity_id
_entity_poly.type
_entity_poly.pdbx_seq_one_letter_code
_entity_poly.pdbx_strand_id
1 'polypeptide(L)'
;MAESTRNVTIRWRIPPPIIALLLFLPIVAGSYFKPFNVSYDHRALIVAGKRRMLVSAGVHYPRATPQMWPDLIAKSKEGGADVVQTYVFWSGHEPVKGQYNFEGRYDLVKFVKLVGSSGLFLHLRIGPYVCAEWNFGGFPVWLRDVPGIEFRTDNEPFKKEMQKFVTKIVGLMREAKMFCWQGGPVIMLQIENEYGDVEKSYGQKGKDYVKWAASMALGLGAGVPWVMCKQTDAPENILDACNGYYCDGFKPNSKTKPVLWTEDWDGWYTKWGGSLPHRPAEDLAFAVARFYQRGGSFQNYYMYFGGTNFGRTSGGPFYITSYDYDAPLDEYGLRSEPKWGHLKDLHAAIKLCEPALVAADAPQYKKLGSNQEAHIYHGDGETGGKVCAAFLANIDEHKSAYVKFNGQSYTLPPWSVSILPDCRHVAYNTAKVGAQTSVKTVEPARPPLGSMSILQKVVSQDSASYISKSWMALKEPIGIWGENNFTAQGLLEHLNVTKDQSDYLWHKTRISVSEDDISFWKKNGANPTLSVDSMRDVLRVFVNKQLSGSIVGHWVKAVQPVLFVQGNNDLLLLTQTVGLQNYGAFLEKDGAGFRGKAKLTGFKNGDVDLSKSSWTYQVGLKGEAEKVYTVEYNEKAEWSTLDTEASPSIFMWYKTYFNTPDGTDPVVLDLGSMGKGQAWVNGHHIGRYWSIVAQKDGCDRTCDYRGAYTSDKCTTNCGKPTQTRYHVPRSWLKPDSNLLVLFEETGGNPFKISVKTVTAGVLCGQVSESHYPPLRKWSTPGFMNGTMAINSVAPEMHLHCEEGHVISSIEFASYGTPRGSCEKFSTGKCHASKSLSVVSEACKGRNSCFIEVSNAAFQSDPCKGTLKTLAVMARCSPSQNTSDLRQRETASD
;
A
#
# COMPACT_ATOMS: atom_id res chain seq x y z
N MET A 1 43.31 -82.19 16.22
CA MET A 1 43.03 -83.43 15.48
C MET A 1 42.23 -83.07 14.24
N ALA A 2 42.76 -83.46 13.07
CA ALA A 2 42.12 -83.72 11.77
C ALA A 2 40.94 -82.83 11.31
N GLU A 3 41.14 -82.04 10.25
CA GLU A 3 40.65 -82.28 8.87
C GLU A 3 39.17 -81.86 8.67
N SER A 4 38.88 -80.75 8.01
CA SER A 4 38.94 -80.47 6.56
C SER A 4 37.89 -81.22 5.74
N THR A 5 36.83 -80.52 5.31
CA THR A 5 36.43 -80.28 3.89
C THR A 5 35.08 -79.52 3.87
N ARG A 6 35.04 -78.22 3.47
CA ARG A 6 34.69 -77.66 2.13
C ARG A 6 33.31 -78.12 1.62
N ASN A 7 32.41 -77.33 1.04
CA ASN A 7 32.20 -75.91 0.69
C ASN A 7 30.66 -75.82 0.46
N VAL A 8 29.95 -74.70 0.56
CA VAL A 8 29.83 -73.65 -0.46
C VAL A 8 29.00 -72.51 0.15
N THR A 9 29.46 -71.29 -0.11
CA THR A 9 28.94 -69.98 0.30
C THR A 9 27.55 -69.62 -0.25
N ILE A 10 26.67 -69.13 0.62
CA ILE A 10 25.61 -68.16 0.30
C ILE A 10 25.68 -67.03 1.33
N ARG A 11 26.04 -65.81 0.88
CA ARG A 11 26.10 -64.58 1.69
C ARG A 11 24.68 -64.05 1.90
N TRP A 12 24.27 -63.93 3.17
CA TRP A 12 23.09 -63.16 3.57
C TRP A 12 23.51 -61.83 4.22
N ARG A 13 22.75 -60.79 3.90
CA ARG A 13 22.98 -59.35 4.15
C ARG A 13 22.87 -59.01 5.65
N ILE A 14 23.75 -58.12 6.12
CA ILE A 14 23.69 -57.46 7.44
C ILE A 14 23.26 -55.99 7.21
N PRO A 15 22.34 -55.42 8.01
CA PRO A 15 21.90 -54.03 7.85
C PRO A 15 22.93 -53.02 8.41
N PRO A 16 23.02 -51.79 7.86
CA PRO A 16 23.92 -50.74 8.34
C PRO A 16 23.33 -49.94 9.52
N PRO A 17 24.17 -49.19 10.27
CA PRO A 17 23.87 -48.69 11.61
C PRO A 17 23.09 -47.37 11.61
N ILE A 18 22.28 -47.19 12.65
CA ILE A 18 21.53 -45.96 12.95
C ILE A 18 22.53 -44.86 13.35
N ILE A 19 22.68 -43.85 12.49
CA ILE A 19 23.37 -42.60 12.81
C ILE A 19 22.32 -41.61 13.32
N ALA A 20 22.35 -41.30 14.61
CA ALA A 20 21.59 -40.22 15.20
C ALA A 20 22.22 -38.87 14.78
N LEU A 21 21.59 -38.19 13.82
CA LEU A 21 21.97 -36.85 13.40
C LEU A 21 21.39 -35.84 14.41
N LEU A 22 22.21 -35.42 15.38
CA LEU A 22 21.94 -34.25 16.21
C LEU A 22 22.04 -32.99 15.32
N LEU A 23 20.91 -32.53 14.81
CA LEU A 23 20.78 -31.20 14.19
C LEU A 23 20.88 -30.12 15.30
N PHE A 24 22.11 -29.73 15.62
CA PHE A 24 22.36 -28.41 16.22
C PHE A 24 22.16 -27.35 15.13
N LEU A 25 20.93 -26.88 14.97
CA LEU A 25 20.70 -25.58 14.34
C LEU A 25 21.25 -24.52 15.31
N PRO A 26 22.23 -23.69 14.92
CA PRO A 26 22.54 -22.52 15.73
C PRO A 26 21.34 -21.58 15.59
N ILE A 27 20.54 -21.46 16.65
CA ILE A 27 19.73 -20.26 16.85
C ILE A 27 20.73 -19.13 16.99
N VAL A 28 21.12 -18.50 15.88
CA VAL A 28 21.81 -17.21 15.90
C VAL A 28 20.76 -16.19 16.33
N ALA A 29 20.46 -16.17 17.62
CA ALA A 29 19.85 -15.02 18.29
C ALA A 29 20.94 -13.93 18.41
N GLY A 30 21.43 -13.48 17.25
CA GLY A 30 22.37 -12.38 17.16
C GLY A 30 21.65 -11.09 17.49
N SER A 31 22.21 -10.30 18.40
CA SER A 31 21.86 -8.89 18.54
C SER A 31 22.09 -8.20 17.19
N TYR A 32 21.05 -7.59 16.59
CA TYR A 32 21.16 -6.86 15.32
C TYR A 32 22.02 -5.61 15.46
N PHE A 33 21.87 -4.96 16.62
CA PHE A 33 22.65 -3.81 17.04
C PHE A 33 23.36 -4.14 18.34
N LYS A 34 24.48 -3.47 18.61
CA LYS A 34 24.97 -3.39 19.99
C LYS A 34 23.87 -2.71 20.82
N PRO A 35 23.45 -3.27 21.97
CA PRO A 35 22.41 -2.68 22.80
C PRO A 35 22.62 -1.18 23.02
N PHE A 36 21.58 -0.38 22.79
CA PHE A 36 21.64 1.07 22.95
C PHE A 36 20.32 1.62 23.48
N ASN A 37 20.40 2.78 24.14
CA ASN A 37 19.24 3.49 24.65
C ASN A 37 18.78 4.55 23.65
N VAL A 38 17.48 4.86 23.69
CA VAL A 38 16.87 5.96 22.95
C VAL A 38 16.24 6.92 23.96
N SER A 39 16.56 8.20 23.81
CA SER A 39 15.92 9.30 24.52
C SER A 39 15.59 10.41 23.51
N TYR A 40 15.24 11.60 23.99
CA TYR A 40 14.98 12.76 23.15
C TYR A 40 15.28 14.04 23.90
N ASP A 41 15.44 15.12 23.15
CA ASP A 41 15.41 16.49 23.66
C ASP A 41 14.56 17.37 22.73
N HIS A 42 14.60 18.68 22.97
CA HIS A 42 13.85 19.66 22.18
C HIS A 42 14.15 19.63 20.67
N ARG A 43 15.29 19.07 20.26
CA ARG A 43 15.77 19.11 18.88
C ARG A 43 15.48 17.82 18.14
N ALA A 44 15.77 16.67 18.73
CA ALA A 44 15.66 15.38 18.04
C ALA A 44 15.56 14.17 18.99
N LEU A 45 15.27 13.01 18.42
CA LEU A 45 15.55 11.74 19.08
C LEU A 45 17.07 11.55 19.22
N ILE A 46 17.48 11.06 20.38
CA ILE A 46 18.86 10.74 20.72
C ILE A 46 19.01 9.22 20.68
N VAL A 47 19.62 8.71 19.62
CA VAL A 47 19.81 7.28 19.37
C VAL A 47 21.25 6.93 19.66
N ALA A 48 21.50 6.02 20.62
CA ALA A 48 22.84 5.65 21.06
C ALA A 48 23.70 6.86 21.47
N GLY A 49 23.08 7.84 22.15
CA GLY A 49 23.76 9.04 22.65
C GLY A 49 23.95 10.16 21.61
N LYS A 50 23.46 9.99 20.38
CA LYS A 50 23.57 11.00 19.32
C LYS A 50 22.20 11.46 18.82
N ARG A 51 21.99 12.77 18.72
CA ARG A 51 20.84 13.34 17.98
C ARG A 51 20.88 12.83 16.53
N ARG A 52 19.72 12.49 15.96
CA ARG A 52 19.60 11.98 14.58
C ARG A 52 18.51 12.71 13.80
N MET A 53 18.71 12.89 12.49
CA MET A 53 17.68 13.35 11.54
C MET A 53 17.15 12.13 10.80
N LEU A 54 16.02 11.58 11.25
CA LEU A 54 15.55 10.26 10.84
C LEU A 54 14.51 10.33 9.74
N VAL A 55 14.79 9.65 8.62
CA VAL A 55 13.82 9.39 7.55
C VAL A 55 13.22 8.00 7.75
N SER A 56 11.90 7.90 7.67
CA SER A 56 11.16 6.67 7.94
C SER A 56 10.30 6.24 6.76
N ALA A 57 10.27 4.94 6.51
CA ALA A 57 9.47 4.30 5.46
C ALA A 57 8.27 3.57 6.06
N GLY A 58 7.05 4.03 5.78
CA GLY A 58 5.81 3.34 6.17
C GLY A 58 5.58 2.10 5.31
N VAL A 59 5.59 0.90 5.93
CA VAL A 59 5.40 -0.40 5.27
C VAL A 59 4.53 -1.28 6.16
N HIS A 60 3.32 -1.63 5.70
CA HIS A 60 2.41 -2.50 6.46
C HIS A 60 2.62 -3.97 6.11
N TYR A 61 3.17 -4.76 7.05
CA TYR A 61 3.52 -6.16 6.81
C TYR A 61 2.37 -7.03 6.26
N PRO A 62 1.08 -6.89 6.65
CA PRO A 62 0.01 -7.73 6.11
C PRO A 62 -0.47 -7.33 4.72
N ARG A 63 -0.04 -6.17 4.20
CA ARG A 63 -0.32 -5.72 2.82
C ARG A 63 0.71 -6.21 1.80
N ALA A 64 1.69 -6.99 2.25
CA ALA A 64 2.66 -7.71 1.45
C ALA A 64 2.74 -9.19 1.89
N THR A 65 3.37 -10.03 1.08
CA THR A 65 3.70 -11.40 1.50
C THR A 65 5.06 -11.45 2.21
N PRO A 66 5.33 -12.46 3.06
CA PRO A 66 6.63 -12.63 3.69
C PRO A 66 7.82 -12.69 2.73
N GLN A 67 7.59 -13.15 1.50
CA GLN A 67 8.61 -13.20 0.44
C GLN A 67 8.93 -11.83 -0.17
N MET A 68 7.99 -10.88 -0.12
CA MET A 68 8.22 -9.51 -0.58
C MET A 68 8.96 -8.66 0.45
N TRP A 69 8.81 -8.94 1.76
CA TRP A 69 9.37 -8.09 2.81
C TRP A 69 10.88 -7.80 2.67
N PRO A 70 11.76 -8.77 2.38
CA PRO A 70 13.18 -8.48 2.25
C PRO A 70 13.49 -7.45 1.15
N ASP A 71 12.88 -7.58 -0.02
CA ASP A 71 13.06 -6.67 -1.16
C ASP A 71 12.50 -5.27 -0.86
N LEU A 72 11.29 -5.20 -0.29
CA LEU A 72 10.69 -3.93 0.13
C LEU A 72 11.58 -3.19 1.14
N ILE A 73 12.09 -3.89 2.15
CA ILE A 73 12.98 -3.33 3.18
C ILE A 73 14.31 -2.88 2.54
N ALA A 74 14.87 -3.67 1.62
CA ALA A 74 16.10 -3.35 0.92
C ALA A 74 15.94 -2.08 0.06
N LYS A 75 14.85 -1.97 -0.70
CA LYS A 75 14.52 -0.79 -1.52
C LYS A 75 14.23 0.44 -0.66
N SER A 76 13.59 0.30 0.51
CA SER A 76 13.44 1.40 1.47
C SER A 76 14.79 1.88 2.01
N LYS A 77 15.69 0.96 2.37
CA LYS A 77 17.05 1.30 2.81
C LYS A 77 17.85 1.99 1.70
N GLU A 78 17.81 1.46 0.49
CA GLU A 78 18.49 2.06 -0.66
C GLU A 78 17.94 3.44 -0.98
N GLY A 79 16.63 3.62 -0.80
CA GLY A 79 15.98 4.92 -0.94
C GLY A 79 16.32 5.91 0.18
N GLY A 80 17.11 5.54 1.19
CA GLY A 80 17.62 6.44 2.21
C GLY A 80 16.86 6.43 3.55
N ALA A 81 15.97 5.46 3.78
CA ALA A 81 15.31 5.31 5.07
C ALA A 81 16.29 4.87 6.16
N ASP A 82 16.18 5.45 7.35
CA ASP A 82 16.83 4.99 8.59
C ASP A 82 15.91 4.07 9.41
N VAL A 83 14.58 4.27 9.27
CA VAL A 83 13.54 3.65 10.09
C VAL A 83 12.48 3.03 9.18
N VAL A 84 11.92 1.89 9.58
CA VAL A 84 10.65 1.38 9.04
C VAL A 84 9.55 1.68 10.05
N GLN A 85 8.37 2.09 9.59
CA GLN A 85 7.19 2.28 10.42
C GLN A 85 6.09 1.32 10.00
N THR A 86 5.45 0.67 10.96
CA THR A 86 4.27 -0.16 10.69
C THR A 86 3.26 -0.06 11.83
N TYR A 87 1.98 -0.12 11.49
CA TYR A 87 0.92 -0.43 12.44
C TYR A 87 0.94 -1.89 12.90
N VAL A 88 0.23 -2.20 13.99
CA VAL A 88 -0.13 -3.57 14.41
C VAL A 88 -1.64 -3.79 14.23
N PHE A 89 -2.02 -4.82 13.48
CA PHE A 89 -3.41 -5.01 13.05
C PHE A 89 -4.14 -6.01 13.95
N TRP A 90 -4.75 -5.52 15.05
CA TRP A 90 -5.38 -6.37 16.06
C TRP A 90 -6.43 -7.34 15.46
N SER A 91 -7.28 -6.88 14.54
CA SER A 91 -8.30 -7.71 13.90
C SER A 91 -7.73 -8.92 13.15
N GLY A 92 -6.53 -8.80 12.57
CA GLY A 92 -5.82 -9.92 11.94
C GLY A 92 -5.10 -10.82 12.95
N HIS A 93 -4.63 -10.25 14.06
CA HIS A 93 -3.92 -10.97 15.11
C HIS A 93 -4.81 -11.68 16.11
N GLU A 94 -6.06 -11.27 16.32
CA GLU A 94 -7.01 -11.92 17.24
C GLU A 94 -8.39 -12.03 16.57
N PRO A 95 -8.51 -12.81 15.47
CA PRO A 95 -9.76 -12.92 14.71
C PRO A 95 -10.89 -13.52 15.55
N VAL A 96 -10.54 -14.38 16.51
CA VAL A 96 -11.43 -14.92 17.53
C VAL A 96 -10.86 -14.56 18.90
N LYS A 97 -11.71 -14.09 19.81
CA LYS A 97 -11.28 -13.67 21.16
C LYS A 97 -10.43 -14.75 21.84
N GLY A 98 -9.22 -14.39 22.24
CA GLY A 98 -8.25 -15.28 22.89
C GLY A 98 -7.43 -16.18 21.96
N GLN A 99 -7.73 -16.23 20.66
CA GLN A 99 -6.98 -17.01 19.68
C GLN A 99 -6.15 -16.10 18.80
N TYR A 100 -4.83 -16.19 18.93
CA TYR A 100 -3.91 -15.30 18.26
C TYR A 100 -3.30 -15.89 17.00
N ASN A 101 -3.15 -15.07 15.96
CA ASN A 101 -2.49 -15.41 14.71
C ASN A 101 -1.23 -14.53 14.50
N PHE A 102 -0.07 -15.17 14.46
CA PHE A 102 1.21 -14.54 14.08
C PHE A 102 1.91 -15.34 12.98
N GLU A 103 1.14 -15.95 12.08
CA GLU A 103 1.66 -16.78 10.98
C GLU A 103 1.57 -16.06 9.63
N GLY A 104 2.34 -16.56 8.66
CA GLY A 104 2.32 -16.04 7.29
C GLY A 104 2.55 -14.54 7.23
N ARG A 105 1.66 -13.81 6.54
CA ARG A 105 1.75 -12.33 6.43
C ARG A 105 1.41 -11.58 7.72
N TYR A 106 0.97 -12.29 8.77
CA TYR A 106 0.76 -11.74 10.11
C TYR A 106 1.91 -12.09 11.07
N ASP A 107 3.01 -12.68 10.58
CA ASP A 107 4.22 -12.89 11.40
C ASP A 107 4.97 -11.57 11.65
N LEU A 108 4.48 -10.80 12.62
CA LEU A 108 5.04 -9.53 13.04
C LEU A 108 6.50 -9.69 13.47
N VAL A 109 6.83 -10.73 14.25
CA VAL A 109 8.19 -10.92 14.78
C VAL A 109 9.17 -11.14 13.62
N LYS A 110 8.83 -11.98 12.64
CA LYS A 110 9.66 -12.18 11.45
C LYS A 110 9.87 -10.88 10.68
N PHE A 111 8.83 -10.08 10.48
CA PHE A 111 8.97 -8.77 9.84
C PHE A 111 9.93 -7.85 10.60
N VAL A 112 9.77 -7.71 11.92
CA VAL A 112 10.67 -6.88 12.76
C VAL A 112 12.12 -7.40 12.70
N LYS A 113 12.32 -8.71 12.73
CA LYS A 113 13.66 -9.32 12.59
C LYS A 113 14.31 -8.99 11.26
N LEU A 114 13.55 -8.99 10.15
CA LEU A 114 14.05 -8.61 8.83
C LEU A 114 14.48 -7.14 8.80
N VAL A 115 13.68 -6.24 9.37
CA VAL A 115 14.04 -4.81 9.49
C VAL A 115 15.36 -4.65 10.25
N GLY A 116 15.51 -5.32 11.40
CA GLY A 116 16.75 -5.29 12.18
C GLY A 116 17.95 -5.90 11.44
N SER A 117 17.77 -7.01 10.74
CA SER A 117 18.84 -7.65 9.96
C SER A 117 19.33 -6.80 8.80
N SER A 118 18.47 -5.93 8.26
CA SER A 118 18.81 -4.95 7.25
C SER A 118 19.49 -3.70 7.84
N GLY A 119 19.68 -3.62 9.16
CA GLY A 119 20.31 -2.48 9.83
C GLY A 119 19.45 -1.22 9.87
N LEU A 120 18.13 -1.36 9.74
CA LEU A 120 17.16 -0.28 9.92
C LEU A 120 16.57 -0.32 11.33
N PHE A 121 16.19 0.85 11.85
CA PHE A 121 15.39 0.93 13.07
C PHE A 121 13.91 0.69 12.78
N LEU A 122 13.10 0.52 13.83
CA LEU A 122 11.65 0.36 13.73
C LEU A 122 10.92 1.33 14.66
N HIS A 123 9.92 2.03 14.11
CA HIS A 123 8.85 2.68 14.86
C HIS A 123 7.59 1.80 14.78
N LEU A 124 7.23 1.14 15.88
CA LEU A 124 6.10 0.21 15.91
C LEU A 124 4.84 0.90 16.45
N ARG A 125 3.88 1.18 15.58
CA ARG A 125 2.63 1.85 15.93
C ARG A 125 1.61 0.81 16.38
N ILE A 126 1.60 0.51 17.68
CA ILE A 126 0.78 -0.60 18.20
C ILE A 126 -0.72 -0.28 18.09
N GLY A 127 -1.13 0.98 18.27
CA GLY A 127 -2.54 1.38 18.27
C GLY A 127 -3.19 1.10 19.63
N PRO A 128 -4.16 0.16 19.75
CA PRO A 128 -4.55 -0.83 18.76
C PRO A 128 -5.67 -0.39 17.82
N TYR A 129 -6.24 0.79 18.02
CA TYR A 129 -6.88 1.52 16.93
C TYR A 129 -5.80 2.07 16.01
N VAL A 130 -5.89 1.79 14.70
CA VAL A 130 -4.87 2.17 13.71
C VAL A 130 -5.42 3.00 12.55
N CYS A 131 -6.74 3.15 12.42
CA CYS A 131 -7.39 3.70 11.22
C CYS A 131 -6.97 2.94 9.95
N ALA A 132 -5.85 3.35 9.34
CA ALA A 132 -5.08 2.72 8.29
C ALA A 132 -5.82 2.33 7.01
N GLU A 133 -7.01 2.89 6.78
CA GLU A 133 -7.97 2.38 5.78
C GLU A 133 -8.23 0.88 5.94
N TRP A 134 -8.08 0.40 7.17
CA TRP A 134 -8.17 -1.00 7.53
C TRP A 134 -9.53 -1.29 8.15
N ASN A 135 -10.06 -2.48 7.86
CA ASN A 135 -11.37 -2.95 8.29
C ASN A 135 -11.57 -2.70 9.79
N PHE A 136 -12.62 -1.95 10.11
CA PHE A 136 -13.01 -1.59 11.48
C PHE A 136 -11.91 -0.85 12.28
N GLY A 137 -11.01 -0.15 11.58
CA GLY A 137 -9.92 0.62 12.18
C GLY A 137 -8.87 -0.24 12.88
N GLY A 138 -8.82 -1.54 12.56
CA GLY A 138 -7.96 -2.53 13.21
C GLY A 138 -8.61 -3.26 14.39
N PHE A 139 -9.81 -2.87 14.84
CA PHE A 139 -10.48 -3.60 15.93
C PHE A 139 -11.05 -4.94 15.43
N PRO A 140 -10.94 -6.02 16.21
CA PRO A 140 -11.67 -7.24 15.91
C PRO A 140 -13.17 -7.02 16.15
N VAL A 141 -14.01 -7.56 15.27
CA VAL A 141 -15.47 -7.33 15.32
C VAL A 141 -16.11 -7.88 16.60
N TRP A 142 -15.58 -8.97 17.17
CA TRP A 142 -16.07 -9.51 18.44
C TRP A 142 -15.95 -8.52 19.61
N LEU A 143 -15.06 -7.51 19.52
CA LEU A 143 -14.88 -6.52 20.58
C LEU A 143 -16.16 -5.71 20.79
N ARG A 144 -16.90 -5.43 19.71
CA ARG A 144 -18.19 -4.71 19.74
C ARG A 144 -19.26 -5.44 20.55
N ASP A 145 -19.17 -6.77 20.63
CA ASP A 145 -20.17 -7.58 21.31
C ASP A 145 -19.83 -7.80 22.81
N VAL A 146 -18.75 -7.20 23.31
CA VAL A 146 -18.42 -7.22 24.73
C VAL A 146 -19.49 -6.42 25.51
N PRO A 147 -20.10 -6.98 26.57
CA PRO A 147 -21.13 -6.27 27.33
C PRO A 147 -20.65 -4.94 27.89
N GLY A 148 -21.42 -3.88 27.64
CA GLY A 148 -21.12 -2.53 28.11
C GLY A 148 -19.95 -1.85 27.40
N ILE A 149 -19.49 -2.37 26.26
CA ILE A 149 -18.37 -1.79 25.51
C ILE A 149 -18.74 -0.43 24.91
N GLU A 150 -17.77 0.47 24.91
CA GLU A 150 -17.77 1.71 24.14
C GLU A 150 -16.33 1.95 23.71
N PHE A 151 -16.08 2.10 22.41
CA PHE A 151 -14.70 2.12 21.92
C PHE A 151 -14.02 3.46 22.23
N ARG A 152 -12.71 3.40 22.48
CA ARG A 152 -11.81 4.57 22.53
C ARG A 152 -12.32 5.66 23.49
N THR A 153 -12.77 5.26 24.67
CA THR A 153 -13.20 6.18 25.72
C THR A 153 -12.93 5.57 27.09
N ASP A 154 -13.19 6.32 28.16
CA ASP A 154 -13.03 5.83 29.52
C ASP A 154 -14.14 4.82 29.85
N ASN A 155 -13.92 3.59 29.38
CA ASN A 155 -14.81 2.46 29.43
C ASN A 155 -14.01 1.24 29.89
N GLU A 156 -14.33 0.70 31.08
CA GLU A 156 -13.59 -0.41 31.68
C GLU A 156 -13.47 -1.65 30.78
N PRO A 157 -14.55 -2.15 30.13
CA PRO A 157 -14.43 -3.25 29.18
C PRO A 157 -13.43 -2.98 28.05
N PHE A 158 -13.47 -1.78 27.45
CA PHE A 158 -12.57 -1.42 26.35
C PHE A 158 -11.12 -1.31 26.82
N LYS A 159 -10.89 -0.59 27.92
CA LYS A 159 -9.56 -0.43 28.53
C LYS A 159 -8.91 -1.77 28.84
N LYS A 160 -9.68 -2.72 29.39
CA LYS A 160 -9.20 -4.06 29.71
C LYS A 160 -8.75 -4.83 28.46
N GLU A 161 -9.55 -4.86 27.40
CA GLU A 161 -9.21 -5.60 26.18
C GLU A 161 -8.06 -4.92 25.41
N MET A 162 -8.06 -3.58 25.32
CA MET A 162 -6.96 -2.81 24.76
C MET A 162 -5.65 -3.07 25.51
N GLN A 163 -5.65 -2.94 26.83
CA GLN A 163 -4.46 -3.18 27.66
C GLN A 163 -3.95 -4.61 27.48
N LYS A 164 -4.84 -5.61 27.44
CA LYS A 164 -4.47 -7.01 27.21
C LYS A 164 -3.72 -7.18 25.89
N PHE A 165 -4.25 -6.63 24.80
CA PHE A 165 -3.62 -6.73 23.49
C PHE A 165 -2.29 -5.96 23.42
N VAL A 166 -2.24 -4.71 23.88
CA VAL A 166 -1.02 -3.90 23.88
C VAL A 166 0.07 -4.56 24.74
N THR A 167 -0.28 -5.07 25.92
CA THR A 167 0.64 -5.82 26.79
C THR A 167 1.19 -7.05 26.07
N LYS A 168 0.35 -7.79 25.34
CA LYS A 168 0.78 -8.96 24.57
C LYS A 168 1.80 -8.57 23.50
N ILE A 169 1.56 -7.51 22.74
CA ILE A 169 2.49 -7.07 21.68
C ILE A 169 3.82 -6.60 22.27
N VAL A 170 3.80 -5.81 23.35
CA VAL A 170 5.03 -5.39 24.05
C VAL A 170 5.78 -6.60 24.63
N GLY A 171 5.06 -7.55 25.23
CA GLY A 171 5.61 -8.80 25.73
C GLY A 171 6.29 -9.62 24.62
N LEU A 172 5.62 -9.80 23.48
CA LEU A 172 6.14 -10.50 22.32
C LEU A 172 7.43 -9.85 21.79
N MET A 173 7.46 -8.51 21.68
CA MET A 173 8.67 -7.78 21.26
C MET A 173 9.80 -7.93 22.29
N ARG A 174 9.50 -7.92 23.58
CA ARG A 174 10.49 -8.09 24.65
C ARG A 174 11.07 -9.50 24.67
N GLU A 175 10.23 -10.52 24.59
CA GLU A 175 10.62 -11.94 24.56
C GLU A 175 11.50 -12.23 23.35
N ALA A 176 11.15 -11.66 22.19
CA ALA A 176 11.93 -11.78 20.97
C ALA A 176 13.22 -10.93 20.97
N LYS A 177 13.47 -10.09 21.99
CA LYS A 177 14.60 -9.14 22.07
C LYS A 177 14.60 -8.07 20.98
N MET A 178 13.43 -7.54 20.65
CA MET A 178 13.25 -6.58 19.57
C MET A 178 13.45 -5.11 20.00
N PHE A 179 13.51 -4.80 21.29
CA PHE A 179 13.82 -3.43 21.75
C PHE A 179 15.31 -3.10 21.59
N CYS A 180 15.62 -1.83 21.30
CA CYS A 180 16.99 -1.38 21.07
C CYS A 180 17.96 -1.64 22.24
N TRP A 181 17.49 -1.53 23.48
CA TRP A 181 18.28 -1.83 24.68
C TRP A 181 18.52 -3.35 24.87
N GLN A 182 17.83 -4.20 24.09
CA GLN A 182 18.09 -5.64 23.97
C GLN A 182 18.92 -5.99 22.72
N GLY A 183 19.31 -5.00 21.91
CA GLY A 183 19.99 -5.17 20.62
C GLY A 183 19.04 -5.34 19.42
N GLY A 184 17.74 -5.08 19.59
CA GLY A 184 16.74 -5.10 18.53
C GLY A 184 16.54 -3.75 17.81
N PRO A 185 15.69 -3.69 16.76
CA PRO A 185 15.49 -2.48 15.97
C PRO A 185 14.48 -1.48 16.55
N VAL A 186 13.62 -1.87 17.51
CA VAL A 186 12.52 -1.00 17.98
C VAL A 186 13.07 0.17 18.79
N ILE A 187 12.89 1.39 18.26
CA ILE A 187 13.35 2.65 18.88
C ILE A 187 12.21 3.54 19.39
N MET A 188 10.98 3.31 18.94
CA MET A 188 9.80 4.06 19.34
C MET A 188 8.55 3.19 19.24
N LEU A 189 7.55 3.48 20.07
CA LEU A 189 6.22 2.89 20.02
C LEU A 189 5.14 3.97 19.89
N GLN A 190 4.00 3.65 19.29
CA GLN A 190 2.81 4.51 19.33
C GLN A 190 1.65 3.82 20.05
N ILE A 191 0.97 4.57 20.92
CA ILE A 191 -0.31 4.19 21.52
C ILE A 191 -1.42 5.06 20.92
N GLU A 192 -2.59 4.47 20.66
CA GLU A 192 -3.68 5.11 19.93
C GLU A 192 -3.30 5.61 18.52
N ASN A 193 -4.26 6.20 17.82
CA ASN A 193 -4.06 6.84 16.53
C ASN A 193 -5.02 8.00 16.29
N GLU A 194 -4.48 9.20 16.08
CA GLU A 194 -5.24 10.44 15.78
C GLU A 194 -6.44 10.66 16.71
N TYR A 195 -6.28 10.34 18.01
CA TYR A 195 -7.40 10.37 18.94
C TYR A 195 -7.89 11.79 19.23
N GLY A 196 -7.02 12.81 19.16
CA GLY A 196 -7.39 14.21 19.32
C GLY A 196 -8.45 14.69 18.32
N ASP A 197 -8.56 14.06 17.15
CA ASP A 197 -9.60 14.36 16.15
C ASP A 197 -11.00 13.91 16.61
N VAL A 198 -11.10 12.95 17.53
CA VAL A 198 -12.37 12.39 18.03
C VAL A 198 -12.62 12.63 19.51
N GLU A 199 -11.60 12.97 20.29
CA GLU A 199 -11.64 13.10 21.75
C GLU A 199 -12.82 13.94 22.25
N LYS A 200 -13.07 15.08 21.62
CA LYS A 200 -14.17 15.99 21.99
C LYS A 200 -15.54 15.32 21.96
N SER A 201 -15.73 14.32 21.11
CA SER A 201 -16.99 13.56 21.00
C SER A 201 -17.31 12.76 22.27
N TYR A 202 -16.30 12.46 23.09
CA TYR A 202 -16.44 11.73 24.35
C TYR A 202 -16.42 12.63 25.59
N GLY A 203 -16.24 13.94 25.42
CA GLY A 203 -16.19 14.90 26.53
C GLY A 203 -15.09 14.57 27.55
N GLN A 204 -15.43 14.61 28.84
CA GLN A 204 -14.47 14.35 29.92
C GLN A 204 -13.89 12.92 29.88
N LYS A 205 -14.70 11.93 29.48
CA LYS A 205 -14.24 10.54 29.35
C LYS A 205 -13.15 10.38 28.29
N GLY A 206 -13.15 11.21 27.24
CA GLY A 206 -12.07 11.19 26.24
C GLY A 206 -10.73 11.64 26.83
N LYS A 207 -10.76 12.71 27.62
CA LYS A 207 -9.56 13.22 28.34
C LYS A 207 -9.02 12.22 29.35
N ASP A 208 -9.91 11.59 30.10
CA ASP A 208 -9.53 10.60 31.10
C ASP A 208 -8.97 9.33 30.45
N TYR A 209 -9.53 8.92 29.31
CA TYR A 209 -9.01 7.84 28.48
C TYR A 209 -7.61 8.11 27.95
N VAL A 210 -7.32 9.31 27.40
CA VAL A 210 -5.97 9.63 26.89
C VAL A 210 -4.93 9.56 28.00
N LYS A 211 -5.24 10.11 29.18
CA LYS A 211 -4.35 10.02 30.35
C LYS A 211 -4.12 8.57 30.78
N TRP A 212 -5.19 7.76 30.80
CA TRP A 212 -5.10 6.34 31.09
C TRP A 212 -4.24 5.60 30.05
N ALA A 213 -4.47 5.82 28.75
CA ALA A 213 -3.77 5.13 27.68
C ALA A 213 -2.27 5.42 27.71
N ALA A 214 -1.90 6.68 27.93
CA ALA A 214 -0.51 7.09 28.14
C ALA A 214 0.10 6.44 29.39
N SER A 215 -0.61 6.46 30.52
CA SER A 215 -0.13 5.86 31.77
C SER A 215 0.04 4.34 31.66
N MET A 216 -0.89 3.66 31.00
CA MET A 216 -0.84 2.23 30.72
C MET A 216 0.37 1.91 29.83
N ALA A 217 0.56 2.64 28.73
CA ALA A 217 1.67 2.43 27.81
C ALA A 217 3.04 2.63 28.48
N LEU A 218 3.21 3.70 29.26
CA LEU A 218 4.42 3.95 30.04
C LEU A 218 4.65 2.86 31.10
N GLY A 219 3.59 2.43 31.78
CA GLY A 219 3.62 1.37 32.80
C GLY A 219 4.05 -0.01 32.29
N LEU A 220 4.00 -0.25 30.98
CA LEU A 220 4.52 -1.50 30.39
C LEU A 220 6.05 -1.59 30.44
N GLY A 221 6.76 -0.48 30.67
CA GLY A 221 8.23 -0.48 30.80
C GLY A 221 8.94 -0.91 29.52
N ALA A 222 8.50 -0.42 28.36
CA ALA A 222 9.10 -0.77 27.06
C ALA A 222 10.55 -0.27 26.89
N GLY A 223 10.96 0.75 27.66
CA GLY A 223 12.32 1.29 27.63
C GLY A 223 12.66 2.12 26.38
N VAL A 224 11.64 2.55 25.64
CA VAL A 224 11.74 3.43 24.46
C VAL A 224 10.66 4.51 24.52
N PRO A 225 10.84 5.67 23.85
CA PRO A 225 9.81 6.70 23.79
C PRO A 225 8.49 6.21 23.20
N TRP A 226 7.39 6.78 23.72
CA TRP A 226 6.04 6.59 23.20
C TRP A 226 5.55 7.84 22.48
N VAL A 227 4.81 7.63 21.40
CA VAL A 227 4.25 8.67 20.53
C VAL A 227 2.72 8.60 20.56
N MET A 228 2.05 9.74 20.36
CA MET A 228 0.65 9.86 19.95
C MET A 228 0.55 10.89 18.81
N CYS A 229 0.10 10.46 17.63
CA CYS A 229 -0.12 11.37 16.50
C CYS A 229 -1.42 12.16 16.67
N LYS A 230 -1.42 13.44 16.25
CA LYS A 230 -2.53 14.41 16.39
C LYS A 230 -3.16 14.43 17.79
N GLN A 231 -2.34 14.42 18.84
CA GLN A 231 -2.80 14.52 20.22
C GLN A 231 -2.17 15.74 20.89
N THR A 232 -2.82 16.90 20.75
CA THR A 232 -2.26 18.18 21.22
C THR A 232 -2.10 18.26 22.74
N ASP A 233 -2.86 17.50 23.51
CA ASP A 233 -2.76 17.39 24.96
C ASP A 233 -2.13 16.06 25.43
N ALA A 234 -1.32 15.41 24.57
CA ALA A 234 -0.56 14.23 24.95
C ALA A 234 0.23 14.48 26.25
N PRO A 235 0.15 13.57 27.25
CA PRO A 235 0.87 13.74 28.52
C PRO A 235 2.37 13.99 28.37
N GLU A 236 3.00 14.60 29.37
CA GLU A 236 4.38 15.14 29.29
C GLU A 236 5.42 14.15 28.74
N ASN A 237 5.35 12.88 29.15
CA ASN A 237 6.29 11.82 28.73
C ASN A 237 5.88 11.06 27.46
N ILE A 238 4.87 11.55 26.74
CA ILE A 238 4.44 11.04 25.43
C ILE A 238 4.72 12.10 24.37
N LEU A 239 5.41 11.74 23.30
CA LEU A 239 5.70 12.64 22.19
C LEU A 239 4.43 12.84 21.34
N ASP A 240 3.97 14.08 21.18
CA ASP A 240 2.93 14.39 20.22
C ASP A 240 3.53 14.61 18.82
N ALA A 241 2.85 14.10 17.80
CA ALA A 241 3.34 14.13 16.42
C ALA A 241 2.29 14.64 15.42
N CYS A 242 2.75 15.10 14.27
CA CYS A 242 1.92 15.59 13.18
C CYS A 242 1.66 14.52 12.12
N ASN A 243 0.48 14.59 11.49
CA ASN A 243 0.08 13.86 10.30
C ASN A 243 -0.51 14.86 9.31
N GLY A 244 -0.19 14.73 8.02
CA GLY A 244 -0.66 15.66 7.00
C GLY A 244 0.13 15.59 5.70
N TYR A 245 -0.29 16.38 4.70
CA TYR A 245 0.54 16.66 3.51
C TYR A 245 1.71 17.59 3.82
N TYR A 246 1.56 18.46 4.84
CA TYR A 246 2.56 19.41 5.29
C TYR A 246 2.53 19.53 6.82
N CYS A 247 3.69 19.38 7.45
CA CYS A 247 3.85 19.54 8.91
C CYS A 247 4.98 20.52 9.26
N ASP A 248 5.43 21.35 8.33
CA ASP A 248 6.49 22.36 8.53
C ASP A 248 6.07 23.53 9.46
N GLY A 249 4.77 23.63 9.77
CA GLY A 249 4.21 24.54 10.76
C GLY A 249 3.91 23.91 12.13
N PHE A 250 4.07 22.59 12.28
CA PHE A 250 3.75 21.88 13.51
C PHE A 250 4.70 22.28 14.65
N LYS A 251 4.16 22.40 15.87
CA LYS A 251 4.91 22.61 17.09
C LYS A 251 4.42 21.61 18.14
N PRO A 252 5.31 20.85 18.78
CA PRO A 252 4.91 19.93 19.83
C PRO A 252 4.35 20.71 21.03
N ASN A 253 3.57 20.02 21.85
CA ASN A 253 2.89 20.62 22.99
C ASN A 253 3.82 21.06 24.15
N SER A 254 5.10 20.69 24.07
CA SER A 254 6.16 21.15 24.97
C SER A 254 7.43 21.49 24.22
N LYS A 255 8.15 22.52 24.70
CA LYS A 255 9.45 22.95 24.16
C LYS A 255 10.58 21.93 24.40
N THR A 256 10.37 20.92 25.25
CA THR A 256 11.36 19.87 25.52
C THR A 256 11.26 18.66 24.57
N LYS A 257 10.23 18.63 23.71
CA LYS A 257 9.96 17.54 22.78
C LYS A 257 10.46 17.89 21.37
N PRO A 258 10.94 16.90 20.60
CA PRO A 258 11.32 17.10 19.21
C PRO A 258 10.08 17.25 18.30
N VAL A 259 10.28 17.83 17.12
CA VAL A 259 9.24 17.92 16.08
C VAL A 259 9.22 16.63 15.25
N LEU A 260 8.12 15.89 15.31
CA LEU A 260 7.92 14.61 14.63
C LEU A 260 6.75 14.66 13.64
N TRP A 261 6.94 14.06 12.46
CA TRP A 261 5.92 13.88 11.42
C TRP A 261 5.75 12.39 11.14
N THR A 262 4.70 11.79 11.71
CA THR A 262 4.45 10.34 11.67
C THR A 262 3.72 9.87 10.42
N GLU A 263 3.04 10.77 9.70
CA GLU A 263 2.42 10.48 8.41
C GLU A 263 2.53 11.67 7.46
N ASP A 264 3.55 11.64 6.60
CA ASP A 264 3.63 12.44 5.39
C ASP A 264 2.87 11.72 4.29
N TRP A 265 1.68 12.24 3.97
CA TRP A 265 0.79 11.63 2.99
C TRP A 265 1.34 11.83 1.57
N ASP A 266 2.05 10.85 1.04
CA ASP A 266 2.71 10.92 -0.27
C ASP A 266 1.80 10.60 -1.46
N GLY A 267 0.52 10.40 -1.19
CA GLY A 267 -0.60 10.30 -2.12
C GLY A 267 -1.88 10.11 -1.30
N TRP A 268 -2.78 9.23 -1.74
CA TRP A 268 -4.04 8.98 -1.02
C TRP A 268 -4.67 7.64 -1.35
N TYR A 269 -5.53 7.13 -0.47
CA TYR A 269 -6.31 5.92 -0.70
C TYR A 269 -7.48 6.16 -1.68
N THR A 270 -8.01 5.07 -2.27
CA THR A 270 -9.12 5.16 -3.23
C THR A 270 -10.32 4.29 -2.82
N LYS A 271 -11.53 4.80 -3.03
CA LYS A 271 -12.80 4.08 -2.88
C LYS A 271 -13.31 3.58 -4.23
N TRP A 272 -14.11 2.52 -4.21
CA TRP A 272 -14.85 2.05 -5.39
C TRP A 272 -15.65 3.21 -6.02
N GLY A 273 -15.39 3.51 -7.30
CA GLY A 273 -16.03 4.61 -8.03
C GLY A 273 -15.30 5.96 -7.91
N GLY A 274 -14.17 6.01 -7.20
CA GLY A 274 -13.27 7.17 -7.15
C GLY A 274 -12.28 7.21 -8.31
N SER A 275 -11.74 8.40 -8.59
CA SER A 275 -10.51 8.58 -9.37
C SER A 275 -9.29 8.20 -8.52
N LEU A 276 -8.14 7.98 -9.17
CA LEU A 276 -6.89 7.57 -8.49
C LEU A 276 -6.04 8.81 -8.17
N PRO A 277 -5.85 9.17 -6.90
CA PRO A 277 -5.04 10.32 -6.50
C PRO A 277 -3.55 10.13 -6.86
N HIS A 278 -2.89 11.23 -7.19
CA HIS A 278 -1.45 11.28 -7.47
C HIS A 278 -0.87 12.54 -6.83
N ARG A 279 0.21 12.43 -6.05
CA ARG A 279 0.94 13.57 -5.49
C ARG A 279 2.30 13.71 -6.18
N PRO A 280 2.60 14.85 -6.81
CA PRO A 280 3.88 15.07 -7.48
C PRO A 280 5.08 14.88 -6.55
N ALA A 281 6.16 14.31 -7.11
CA ALA A 281 7.40 14.09 -6.39
C ALA A 281 8.00 15.42 -5.89
N GLU A 282 7.86 16.49 -6.66
CA GLU A 282 8.38 17.81 -6.37
C GLU A 282 7.69 18.47 -5.18
N ASP A 283 6.35 18.34 -5.09
CA ASP A 283 5.58 18.84 -3.95
C ASP A 283 5.91 18.07 -2.67
N LEU A 284 5.97 16.73 -2.77
CA LEU A 284 6.33 15.88 -1.66
C LEU A 284 7.75 16.21 -1.15
N ALA A 285 8.71 16.35 -2.08
CA ALA A 285 10.07 16.76 -1.74
C ALA A 285 10.10 18.17 -1.12
N PHE A 286 9.28 19.10 -1.61
CA PHE A 286 9.12 20.42 -1.03
C PHE A 286 8.63 20.33 0.42
N ALA A 287 7.58 19.58 0.69
CA ALA A 287 7.01 19.43 2.03
C ALA A 287 8.03 18.85 3.03
N VAL A 288 8.79 17.83 2.63
CA VAL A 288 9.83 17.21 3.47
C VAL A 288 11.01 18.17 3.68
N ALA A 289 11.51 18.83 2.63
CA ALA A 289 12.60 19.79 2.76
C ALA A 289 12.20 20.97 3.67
N ARG A 290 10.95 21.45 3.55
CA ARG A 290 10.36 22.48 4.42
C ARG A 290 10.30 22.04 5.88
N PHE A 291 9.92 20.80 6.14
CA PHE A 291 9.87 20.24 7.49
C PHE A 291 11.25 20.25 8.16
N TYR A 292 12.30 19.72 7.50
CA TYR A 292 13.67 19.75 8.04
C TYR A 292 14.24 21.17 8.09
N GLN A 293 13.93 22.02 7.12
CA GLN A 293 14.28 23.44 7.12
C GLN A 293 13.82 24.14 8.41
N ARG A 294 12.65 23.77 8.94
CA ARG A 294 11.99 24.43 10.09
C ARG A 294 12.16 23.70 11.43
N GLY A 295 13.13 22.80 11.53
CA GLY A 295 13.49 22.14 12.80
C GLY A 295 12.90 20.75 12.97
N GLY A 296 12.27 20.19 11.93
CA GLY A 296 11.89 18.78 11.87
C GLY A 296 13.07 17.85 12.16
N SER A 297 12.79 16.67 12.72
CA SER A 297 13.84 15.69 13.09
C SER A 297 13.48 14.23 12.81
N PHE A 298 12.20 13.92 12.63
CA PHE A 298 11.71 12.60 12.22
C PHE A 298 10.56 12.80 11.23
N GLN A 299 10.67 12.23 10.04
CA GLN A 299 9.61 12.22 9.04
C GLN A 299 9.37 10.79 8.57
N ASN A 300 8.10 10.41 8.43
CA ASN A 300 7.69 9.12 7.90
C ASN A 300 6.76 9.27 6.70
N TYR A 301 7.14 8.66 5.57
CA TYR A 301 6.25 8.48 4.43
C TYR A 301 5.10 7.54 4.76
N TYR A 302 3.87 8.03 4.64
CA TYR A 302 2.64 7.24 4.73
C TYR A 302 1.97 7.32 3.36
N MET A 303 2.30 6.44 2.42
CA MET A 303 3.00 5.14 2.55
C MET A 303 4.27 5.06 1.72
N TYR A 304 5.37 4.55 2.27
CA TYR A 304 6.54 4.22 1.45
C TYR A 304 6.30 3.01 0.54
N PHE A 305 5.58 2.01 1.06
CA PHE A 305 4.95 0.93 0.31
C PHE A 305 3.54 0.73 0.83
N GLY A 306 2.55 0.95 -0.03
CA GLY A 306 1.15 0.80 0.33
C GLY A 306 0.65 -0.65 0.25
N GLY A 307 0.83 -1.30 -0.90
CA GLY A 307 0.54 -2.73 -1.12
C GLY A 307 -0.92 -3.06 -1.42
N THR A 308 -1.38 -4.24 -1.00
CA THR A 308 -2.72 -4.76 -1.35
C THR A 308 -3.52 -5.12 -0.11
N ASN A 309 -4.81 -4.75 -0.10
CA ASN A 309 -5.80 -5.18 0.89
C ASN A 309 -6.27 -6.62 0.61
N PHE A 310 -5.39 -7.61 0.82
CA PHE A 310 -5.71 -9.03 0.57
C PHE A 310 -6.89 -9.54 1.40
N GLY A 311 -7.63 -10.51 0.87
CA GLY A 311 -8.82 -11.05 1.54
C GLY A 311 -9.98 -10.06 1.59
N ARG A 312 -10.85 -10.25 2.59
CA ARG A 312 -12.03 -9.41 2.81
C ARG A 312 -12.01 -8.60 4.11
N THR A 313 -11.09 -8.91 5.03
CA THR A 313 -10.98 -8.28 6.36
C THR A 313 -9.82 -7.28 6.46
N SER A 314 -9.28 -6.83 5.32
CA SER A 314 -8.17 -5.87 5.27
C SER A 314 -8.66 -4.45 4.98
N GLY A 315 -9.12 -4.13 3.77
CA GLY A 315 -9.57 -2.76 3.42
C GLY A 315 -11.04 -2.50 3.78
N GLY A 316 -11.35 -1.33 4.33
CA GLY A 316 -12.73 -0.87 4.56
C GLY A 316 -12.86 0.51 5.23
N PRO A 317 -14.00 1.21 5.07
CA PRO A 317 -15.16 0.85 4.27
C PRO A 317 -15.06 1.34 2.82
N PHE A 318 -15.59 0.56 1.88
CA PHE A 318 -15.72 0.86 0.46
C PHE A 318 -14.39 1.14 -0.28
N TYR A 319 -13.26 0.82 0.33
CA TYR A 319 -11.94 0.93 -0.29
C TYR A 319 -11.73 -0.17 -1.33
N ILE A 320 -10.98 0.19 -2.38
CA ILE A 320 -10.57 -0.77 -3.39
C ILE A 320 -9.55 -1.76 -2.82
N THR A 321 -9.30 -2.85 -3.55
CA THR A 321 -8.35 -3.88 -3.12
C THR A 321 -6.91 -3.38 -3.21
N SER A 322 -6.59 -2.55 -4.19
CA SER A 322 -5.31 -1.85 -4.24
C SER A 322 -5.19 -0.86 -3.07
N TYR A 323 -4.03 -0.83 -2.44
CA TYR A 323 -3.64 0.23 -1.51
C TYR A 323 -2.33 0.87 -2.00
N ASP A 324 -2.17 1.05 -3.32
CA ASP A 324 -0.97 1.61 -3.95
C ASP A 324 -0.52 2.95 -3.33
N TYR A 325 -1.50 3.82 -3.03
CA TYR A 325 -1.30 5.11 -2.38
C TYR A 325 -0.47 6.13 -3.19
N ASP A 326 -0.08 5.84 -4.43
CA ASP A 326 0.94 6.59 -5.18
C ASP A 326 2.31 6.58 -4.45
N ALA A 327 2.58 5.49 -3.73
CA ALA A 327 3.76 5.32 -2.90
C ALA A 327 5.08 5.26 -3.72
N PRO A 328 6.23 5.64 -3.12
CA PRO A 328 7.57 5.44 -3.70
C PRO A 328 7.85 4.01 -4.16
N LEU A 329 7.32 3.01 -3.46
CA LEU A 329 7.21 1.64 -3.92
C LEU A 329 5.74 1.32 -4.18
N ASP A 330 5.42 0.94 -5.42
CA ASP A 330 4.04 0.72 -5.84
C ASP A 330 3.40 -0.52 -5.19
N GLU A 331 2.11 -0.76 -5.47
CA GLU A 331 1.37 -1.93 -4.97
C GLU A 331 2.13 -3.27 -5.13
N TYR A 332 2.95 -3.38 -6.18
CA TYR A 332 3.65 -4.58 -6.58
C TYR A 332 5.10 -4.65 -6.05
N GLY A 333 5.60 -3.58 -5.44
CA GLY A 333 6.98 -3.47 -4.93
C GLY A 333 8.00 -2.95 -5.95
N LEU A 334 7.54 -2.42 -7.09
CA LEU A 334 8.40 -1.75 -8.08
C LEU A 334 8.66 -0.30 -7.69
N ARG A 335 9.78 0.27 -8.15
CA ARG A 335 10.10 1.68 -7.88
C ARG A 335 9.16 2.59 -8.68
N SER A 336 8.44 3.46 -8.00
CA SER A 336 7.63 4.52 -8.62
C SER A 336 8.52 5.70 -8.97
N GLU A 337 9.17 5.62 -10.13
CA GLU A 337 10.04 6.68 -10.64
C GLU A 337 9.25 7.75 -11.42
N PRO A 338 9.50 9.05 -11.19
CA PRO A 338 10.68 9.63 -10.53
C PRO A 338 10.57 9.82 -9.01
N LYS A 339 9.43 9.51 -8.39
CA LYS A 339 9.19 9.80 -6.97
C LYS A 339 10.24 9.14 -6.08
N TRP A 340 10.48 7.85 -6.25
CA TRP A 340 11.46 7.11 -5.45
C TRP A 340 12.88 7.69 -5.57
N GLY A 341 13.37 7.92 -6.80
CA GLY A 341 14.72 8.44 -7.04
C GLY A 341 14.90 9.88 -6.57
N HIS A 342 13.89 10.73 -6.79
CA HIS A 342 13.92 12.13 -6.35
C HIS A 342 13.96 12.24 -4.82
N LEU A 343 13.19 11.43 -4.12
CA LEU A 343 13.23 11.36 -2.66
C LEU A 343 14.54 10.76 -2.14
N LYS A 344 15.10 9.75 -2.81
CA LYS A 344 16.42 9.21 -2.48
C LYS A 344 17.51 10.30 -2.51
N ASP A 345 17.49 11.16 -3.52
CA ASP A 345 18.40 12.30 -3.60
C ASP A 345 18.11 13.35 -2.52
N LEU A 346 16.83 13.64 -2.22
CA LEU A 346 16.48 14.50 -1.08
C LEU A 346 17.05 13.98 0.24
N HIS A 347 16.89 12.68 0.52
CA HIS A 347 17.40 12.07 1.75
C HIS A 347 18.92 12.17 1.83
N ALA A 348 19.63 11.87 0.74
CA ALA A 348 21.07 12.04 0.70
C ALA A 348 21.50 13.50 0.95
N ALA A 349 20.77 14.49 0.41
CA ALA A 349 21.04 15.90 0.69
C ALA A 349 20.80 16.26 2.17
N ILE A 350 19.73 15.74 2.79
CA ILE A 350 19.46 15.91 4.23
C ILE A 350 20.57 15.26 5.07
N LYS A 351 21.08 14.08 4.67
CA LYS A 351 22.20 13.40 5.36
C LYS A 351 23.50 14.20 5.28
N LEU A 352 23.79 14.87 4.16
CA LEU A 352 24.90 15.81 4.09
C LEU A 352 24.73 16.99 5.06
N CYS A 353 23.50 17.42 5.33
CA CYS A 353 23.19 18.46 6.31
C CYS A 353 23.13 17.97 7.77
N GLU A 354 23.02 16.66 8.02
CA GLU A 354 22.78 16.08 9.36
C GLU A 354 23.77 16.61 10.42
N PRO A 355 25.10 16.71 10.17
CA PRO A 355 26.03 17.25 11.16
C PRO A 355 25.69 18.67 11.64
N ALA A 356 25.25 19.55 10.75
CA ALA A 356 24.84 20.91 11.12
C ALA A 356 23.44 20.93 11.76
N LEU A 357 22.53 20.09 11.26
CA LEU A 357 21.15 19.99 11.77
C LEU A 357 21.09 19.51 13.23
N VAL A 358 22.01 18.62 13.64
CA VAL A 358 22.08 18.09 15.02
C VAL A 358 22.86 18.99 15.97
N ALA A 359 23.86 19.72 15.47
CA ALA A 359 24.71 20.60 16.28
C ALA A 359 24.01 21.90 16.69
N ALA A 360 23.03 22.36 15.90
CA ALA A 360 22.24 23.54 16.20
C ALA A 360 20.95 23.18 16.95
N ASP A 361 20.65 23.93 18.01
CA ASP A 361 19.42 23.76 18.81
C ASP A 361 18.16 24.24 18.06
N ALA A 362 18.29 25.22 17.16
CA ALA A 362 17.21 25.70 16.30
C ALA A 362 17.76 26.31 15.00
N PRO A 363 16.98 26.32 13.90
CA PRO A 363 17.35 27.06 12.71
C PRO A 363 17.34 28.57 12.94
N GLN A 364 18.34 29.26 12.38
CA GLN A 364 18.33 30.71 12.26
C GLN A 364 17.53 31.14 11.02
N TYR A 365 16.39 31.79 11.22
CA TYR A 365 15.60 32.36 10.14
C TYR A 365 16.24 33.61 9.54
N LYS A 366 16.21 33.72 8.21
CA LYS A 366 16.58 34.93 7.48
C LYS A 366 15.62 35.17 6.31
N LYS A 367 14.99 36.33 6.29
CA LYS A 367 14.16 36.77 5.15
C LYS A 367 15.05 37.07 3.94
N LEU A 368 14.72 36.48 2.78
CA LEU A 368 15.41 36.72 1.51
C LEU A 368 14.57 37.55 0.53
N GLY A 369 13.25 37.53 0.67
CA GLY A 369 12.30 38.26 -0.16
C GLY A 369 10.91 38.26 0.47
N SER A 370 9.87 38.57 -0.31
CA SER A 370 8.47 38.52 0.16
C SER A 370 8.02 37.09 0.42
N ASN A 371 8.31 36.19 -0.52
CA ASN A 371 7.97 34.77 -0.51
C ASN A 371 9.23 33.89 -0.47
N GLN A 372 10.37 34.44 -0.07
CA GLN A 372 11.64 33.73 0.00
C GLN A 372 12.25 33.83 1.39
N GLU A 373 12.66 32.69 1.92
CA GLU A 373 13.25 32.57 3.24
C GLU A 373 14.43 31.61 3.24
N ALA A 374 15.39 31.86 4.13
CA ALA A 374 16.49 30.97 4.43
C ALA A 374 16.39 30.50 5.88
N HIS A 375 16.70 29.23 6.13
CA HIS A 375 16.99 28.74 7.47
C HIS A 375 18.39 28.18 7.51
N ILE A 376 19.20 28.66 8.45
CA ILE A 376 20.61 28.34 8.59
C ILE A 376 20.81 27.53 9.87
N TYR A 377 21.50 26.42 9.74
CA TYR A 377 21.97 25.61 10.86
C TYR A 377 23.49 25.72 10.89
N HIS A 378 24.05 26.13 12.02
CA HIS A 378 25.49 26.21 12.19
C HIS A 378 25.86 25.86 13.63
N GLY A 379 27.01 25.24 13.81
CA GLY A 379 27.44 24.76 15.11
C GLY A 379 28.86 24.20 15.06
N ASP A 380 29.29 23.65 16.19
CA ASP A 380 30.53 22.90 16.28
C ASP A 380 30.27 21.44 15.87
N GLY A 381 30.98 20.96 14.87
CA GLY A 381 30.90 19.58 14.41
C GLY A 381 31.60 18.63 15.39
N GLU A 382 31.23 17.34 15.34
CA GLU A 382 31.77 16.31 16.25
C GLU A 382 33.31 16.20 16.22
N THR A 383 33.96 16.59 15.11
CA THR A 383 35.42 16.54 14.94
C THR A 383 36.14 17.87 15.21
N GLY A 384 35.46 18.87 15.80
CA GLY A 384 36.10 20.12 16.24
C GLY A 384 36.19 21.25 15.20
N GLY A 385 35.44 21.17 14.10
CA GLY A 385 35.34 22.23 13.07
C GLY A 385 33.93 22.83 12.96
N LYS A 386 33.79 24.05 12.43
CA LYS A 386 32.47 24.67 12.22
C LYS A 386 31.73 23.99 11.06
N VAL A 387 30.50 23.54 11.31
CA VAL A 387 29.59 23.00 10.29
C VAL A 387 28.49 24.02 9.99
N CYS A 388 28.02 24.07 8.74
CA CYS A 388 26.96 24.99 8.32
C CYS A 388 26.12 24.34 7.22
N ALA A 389 24.80 24.26 7.40
CA ALA A 389 23.84 23.92 6.35
C ALA A 389 22.77 25.01 6.21
N ALA A 390 22.28 25.24 4.99
CA ALA A 390 21.21 26.20 4.74
C ALA A 390 20.14 25.64 3.80
N PHE A 391 18.90 26.04 4.05
CA PHE A 391 17.74 25.73 3.22
C PHE A 391 17.15 27.04 2.71
N LEU A 392 17.10 27.22 1.40
CA LEU A 392 16.57 28.42 0.75
C LEU A 392 15.24 28.07 0.08
N ALA A 393 14.13 28.53 0.66
CA ALA A 393 12.79 28.26 0.14
C ALA A 393 12.26 29.43 -0.69
N ASN A 394 11.56 29.10 -1.76
CA ASN A 394 10.64 29.98 -2.46
C ASN A 394 9.23 29.40 -2.36
N ILE A 395 8.37 30.04 -1.56
CA ILE A 395 6.98 29.63 -1.36
C ILE A 395 6.02 30.32 -2.35
N ASP A 396 6.55 31.08 -3.31
CA ASP A 396 5.76 31.61 -4.42
C ASP A 396 5.33 30.47 -5.35
N GLU A 397 4.05 30.35 -5.63
CA GLU A 397 3.49 29.26 -6.43
C GLU A 397 3.68 29.46 -7.94
N HIS A 398 4.12 30.64 -8.38
CA HIS A 398 4.10 31.00 -9.80
C HIS A 398 5.44 31.48 -10.32
N LYS A 399 6.22 32.19 -9.51
CA LYS A 399 7.41 32.91 -9.96
C LYS A 399 8.69 32.32 -9.39
N SER A 400 9.67 32.10 -10.27
CA SER A 400 11.05 31.91 -9.86
C SER A 400 11.58 33.19 -9.20
N ALA A 401 12.43 33.03 -8.20
CA ALA A 401 13.05 34.15 -7.49
C ALA A 401 14.56 34.12 -7.61
N TYR A 402 15.18 35.31 -7.68
CA TYR A 402 16.64 35.49 -7.63
C TYR A 402 17.01 36.12 -6.30
N VAL A 403 17.74 35.40 -5.45
CA VAL A 403 18.05 35.80 -4.07
C VAL A 403 19.55 35.85 -3.84
N LYS A 404 19.99 36.77 -2.96
CA LYS A 404 21.38 36.82 -2.49
C LYS A 404 21.49 36.19 -1.10
N PHE A 405 22.38 35.22 -0.95
CA PHE A 405 22.69 34.56 0.33
C PHE A 405 24.21 34.35 0.45
N ASN A 406 24.79 34.77 1.57
CA ASN A 406 26.25 34.71 1.82
C ASN A 406 27.12 35.24 0.66
N GLY A 407 26.70 36.35 0.03
CA GLY A 407 27.43 36.99 -1.06
C GLY A 407 27.28 36.30 -2.43
N GLN A 408 26.61 35.14 -2.50
CA GLN A 408 26.31 34.43 -3.73
C GLN A 408 24.85 34.60 -4.13
N SER A 409 24.56 34.41 -5.41
CA SER A 409 23.20 34.50 -5.94
C SER A 409 22.65 33.13 -6.29
N TYR A 410 21.37 32.91 -5.98
CA TYR A 410 20.67 31.67 -6.23
C TYR A 410 19.36 31.93 -6.95
N THR A 411 19.04 31.07 -7.92
CA THR A 411 17.74 31.03 -8.58
C THR A 411 16.91 29.92 -7.94
N LEU A 412 15.77 30.28 -7.37
CA LEU A 412 14.84 29.36 -6.74
C LEU A 412 13.59 29.22 -7.62
N PRO A 413 13.29 28.03 -8.17
CA PRO A 413 12.02 27.76 -8.84
C PRO A 413 10.81 28.07 -7.94
N PRO A 414 9.60 28.27 -8.49
CA PRO A 414 8.38 28.38 -7.70
C PRO A 414 8.19 27.12 -6.84
N TRP A 415 7.60 27.28 -5.66
CA TRP A 415 7.26 26.18 -4.74
C TRP A 415 8.42 25.17 -4.55
N SER A 416 9.61 25.69 -4.20
CA SER A 416 10.81 24.86 -4.12
C SER A 416 11.72 25.22 -2.94
N VAL A 417 12.53 24.25 -2.51
CA VAL A 417 13.60 24.44 -1.53
C VAL A 417 14.92 23.99 -2.13
N SER A 418 15.93 24.86 -2.09
CA SER A 418 17.32 24.52 -2.37
C SER A 418 18.07 24.18 -1.08
N ILE A 419 18.77 23.05 -1.05
CA ILE A 419 19.52 22.54 0.10
C ILE A 419 21.01 22.75 -0.13
N LEU A 420 21.67 23.43 0.81
CA LEU A 420 23.09 23.78 0.78
C LEU A 420 23.80 23.17 1.99
N PRO A 421 24.44 21.98 1.86
CA PRO A 421 25.08 21.30 2.98
C PRO A 421 26.29 22.02 3.61
N ASP A 422 26.82 23.02 2.93
CA ASP A 422 27.97 23.85 3.35
C ASP A 422 27.63 25.36 3.40
N CYS A 423 26.34 25.70 3.34
CA CYS A 423 25.83 27.08 3.23
C CYS A 423 26.30 27.87 1.99
N ARG A 424 26.85 27.20 0.97
CA ARG A 424 27.39 27.85 -0.24
C ARG A 424 26.95 27.20 -1.53
N HIS A 425 27.01 25.89 -1.64
CA HIS A 425 26.72 25.18 -2.87
C HIS A 425 25.41 24.42 -2.76
N VAL A 426 24.56 24.51 -3.79
CA VAL A 426 23.30 23.79 -3.81
C VAL A 426 23.56 22.34 -4.20
N ALA A 427 23.21 21.41 -3.31
CA ALA A 427 23.29 19.98 -3.55
C ALA A 427 22.04 19.43 -4.22
N TYR A 428 20.89 20.03 -3.90
CA TYR A 428 19.59 19.56 -4.32
C TYR A 428 18.58 20.70 -4.36
N ASN A 429 17.62 20.65 -5.29
CA ASN A 429 16.42 21.49 -5.26
C ASN A 429 15.18 20.64 -5.52
N THR A 430 14.14 20.84 -4.71
CA THR A 430 12.93 20.00 -4.73
C THR A 430 12.15 20.05 -6.04
N ALA A 431 12.33 21.08 -6.87
CA ALA A 431 11.67 21.23 -8.18
C ALA A 431 12.57 20.87 -9.38
N LYS A 432 13.80 20.40 -9.16
CA LYS A 432 14.71 19.95 -10.21
C LYS A 432 14.87 18.43 -10.16
N VAL A 433 13.97 17.72 -10.83
CA VAL A 433 13.95 16.26 -10.87
C VAL A 433 15.03 15.74 -11.82
N GLY A 434 16.09 15.16 -11.25
CA GLY A 434 17.16 14.48 -12.00
C GLY A 434 16.95 12.98 -12.15
N ALA A 435 16.04 12.39 -11.37
CA ALA A 435 15.69 10.98 -11.42
C ALA A 435 14.98 10.63 -12.75
N GLN A 436 15.18 9.40 -13.21
CA GLN A 436 14.44 8.89 -14.36
C GLN A 436 12.94 8.83 -14.07
N THR A 437 12.11 8.77 -15.09
CA THR A 437 10.71 8.38 -15.02
C THR A 437 10.57 6.98 -15.59
N SER A 438 9.83 6.11 -14.90
CA SER A 438 9.53 4.76 -15.37
C SER A 438 8.06 4.65 -15.74
N VAL A 439 7.76 4.34 -17.01
CA VAL A 439 6.38 4.06 -17.43
C VAL A 439 6.11 2.58 -17.27
N LYS A 440 5.12 2.28 -16.44
CA LYS A 440 4.69 0.91 -16.16
C LYS A 440 3.85 0.41 -17.32
N THR A 441 4.35 -0.62 -17.98
CA THR A 441 3.65 -1.37 -19.01
C THR A 441 3.04 -2.61 -18.40
N VAL A 442 1.83 -2.95 -18.84
CA VAL A 442 1.21 -4.22 -18.49
C VAL A 442 1.15 -5.03 -19.77
N GLU A 443 2.08 -5.98 -19.89
CA GLU A 443 2.19 -6.84 -21.06
C GLU A 443 1.37 -8.12 -20.86
N PRO A 444 0.85 -8.72 -21.94
CA PRO A 444 0.52 -10.14 -21.91
C PRO A 444 1.76 -10.89 -21.42
N ALA A 445 1.59 -11.79 -20.46
CA ALA A 445 2.71 -12.58 -19.96
C ALA A 445 3.41 -13.34 -21.13
N ARG A 446 4.70 -13.73 -20.98
CA ARG A 446 5.49 -14.43 -22.04
C ARG A 446 5.75 -15.91 -21.72
N PRO A 447 5.23 -16.88 -22.50
CA PRO A 447 5.20 -18.29 -22.10
C PRO A 447 6.62 -18.89 -21.90
N PRO A 448 6.75 -19.99 -21.10
CA PRO A 448 7.99 -20.71 -20.86
C PRO A 448 8.83 -20.94 -22.11
N LEU A 449 10.00 -20.29 -22.21
CA LEU A 449 10.91 -20.49 -23.35
C LEU A 449 11.59 -21.88 -23.37
N GLY A 450 11.46 -22.68 -22.31
CA GLY A 450 12.06 -24.00 -22.18
C GLY A 450 11.13 -25.15 -22.57
N SER A 451 10.81 -25.31 -23.86
CA SER A 451 10.41 -26.62 -24.47
C SER A 451 10.02 -26.54 -25.96
N MET A 452 9.99 -25.38 -26.60
CA MET A 452 9.44 -25.26 -27.96
C MET A 452 10.49 -25.36 -29.07
N SER A 453 10.22 -26.24 -30.05
CA SER A 453 11.02 -26.34 -31.29
C SER A 453 10.93 -25.05 -32.12
N ILE A 454 11.90 -24.81 -33.00
CA ILE A 454 11.96 -23.62 -33.88
C ILE A 454 10.67 -23.45 -34.72
N LEU A 455 10.00 -24.55 -35.06
CA LEU A 455 8.72 -24.52 -35.79
C LEU A 455 7.53 -24.07 -34.93
N GLN A 456 7.54 -24.29 -33.61
CA GLN A 456 6.51 -23.73 -32.70
C GLN A 456 6.70 -22.21 -32.47
N LYS A 457 7.92 -21.68 -32.62
CA LYS A 457 8.18 -20.24 -32.48
C LYS A 457 7.55 -19.38 -33.58
N VAL A 458 7.31 -19.95 -34.77
CA VAL A 458 6.78 -19.22 -35.93
C VAL A 458 5.25 -19.30 -36.03
N VAL A 459 4.63 -20.33 -35.44
CA VAL A 459 3.17 -20.53 -35.49
C VAL A 459 2.43 -19.92 -34.29
N SER A 460 3.11 -19.62 -33.18
CA SER A 460 2.48 -19.13 -31.93
C SER A 460 2.49 -17.61 -31.73
N GLN A 461 2.73 -16.82 -32.78
CA GLN A 461 2.56 -15.35 -32.69
C GLN A 461 1.09 -14.92 -32.49
N ASP A 462 0.13 -15.84 -32.65
CA ASP A 462 -1.26 -15.67 -32.19
C ASP A 462 -1.47 -16.25 -30.77
N SER A 463 -1.31 -15.40 -29.75
CA SER A 463 -1.85 -15.51 -28.39
C SER A 463 -1.92 -16.89 -27.72
N ALA A 464 -0.77 -17.45 -27.31
CA ALA A 464 -0.78 -18.53 -26.30
C ALA A 464 -1.26 -17.97 -24.96
N SER A 465 -2.56 -18.11 -24.68
CA SER A 465 -3.18 -17.69 -23.42
C SER A 465 -2.70 -18.57 -22.26
N TYR A 466 -2.22 -17.97 -21.17
CA TYR A 466 -1.82 -18.68 -19.95
C TYR A 466 -2.97 -19.37 -19.24
N ILE A 467 -4.15 -18.76 -19.40
CA ILE A 467 -5.37 -19.24 -18.78
C ILE A 467 -5.98 -20.28 -19.71
N SER A 468 -6.36 -21.41 -19.13
CA SER A 468 -7.09 -22.44 -19.85
C SER A 468 -8.37 -21.84 -20.41
N LYS A 469 -8.66 -22.17 -21.68
CA LYS A 469 -9.94 -21.83 -22.32
C LYS A 469 -11.10 -22.62 -21.70
N SER A 470 -10.81 -23.72 -21.02
CA SER A 470 -11.81 -24.53 -20.32
C SER A 470 -12.16 -23.91 -18.98
N TRP A 471 -13.32 -23.25 -18.94
CA TRP A 471 -13.91 -22.75 -17.71
C TRP A 471 -14.97 -23.70 -17.20
N MET A 472 -15.05 -23.82 -15.89
CA MET A 472 -16.14 -24.51 -15.22
C MET A 472 -16.93 -23.50 -14.39
N ALA A 473 -18.22 -23.76 -14.23
CA ALA A 473 -19.14 -22.92 -13.50
C ALA A 473 -19.96 -23.74 -12.51
N LEU A 474 -20.28 -23.11 -11.39
CA LEU A 474 -21.15 -23.63 -10.35
C LEU A 474 -22.14 -22.51 -9.99
N LYS A 475 -23.43 -22.83 -10.03
CA LYS A 475 -24.48 -21.86 -9.75
C LYS A 475 -24.65 -21.67 -8.25
N GLU A 476 -24.52 -20.43 -7.78
CA GLU A 476 -24.79 -20.10 -6.38
C GLU A 476 -26.32 -19.97 -6.17
N PRO A 477 -26.90 -20.68 -5.19
CA PRO A 477 -28.34 -20.56 -4.91
C PRO A 477 -28.71 -19.17 -4.41
N ILE A 478 -29.80 -18.62 -4.95
CA ILE A 478 -30.38 -17.35 -4.48
C ILE A 478 -31.31 -17.62 -3.29
N GLY A 479 -30.95 -17.08 -2.12
CA GLY A 479 -31.73 -17.14 -0.89
C GLY A 479 -31.18 -18.14 0.15
N ILE A 480 -32.07 -18.70 0.97
CA ILE A 480 -31.72 -19.65 2.04
C ILE A 480 -31.35 -21.00 1.41
N TRP A 481 -30.14 -21.49 1.69
CA TRP A 481 -29.55 -22.65 1.02
C TRP A 481 -29.13 -23.79 1.95
N GLY A 482 -28.94 -23.52 3.25
CA GLY A 482 -28.43 -24.51 4.21
C GLY A 482 -29.32 -24.67 5.44
N GLU A 483 -29.05 -25.71 6.23
CA GLU A 483 -29.78 -26.01 7.47
C GLU A 483 -29.41 -25.09 8.63
N ASN A 484 -28.22 -24.47 8.59
CA ASN A 484 -27.74 -23.49 9.58
C ASN A 484 -28.41 -22.10 9.43
N ASN A 485 -29.68 -22.08 9.03
CA ASN A 485 -30.50 -20.87 9.00
C ASN A 485 -31.27 -20.73 10.32
N PHE A 486 -31.74 -19.52 10.61
CA PHE A 486 -32.61 -19.30 11.77
C PHE A 486 -33.68 -18.25 11.45
N THR A 487 -34.74 -18.24 12.23
CA THR A 487 -35.86 -17.31 12.08
C THR A 487 -35.92 -16.35 13.26
N ALA A 488 -36.14 -15.07 12.97
CA ALA A 488 -36.39 -14.04 13.97
C ALA A 488 -37.49 -13.10 13.50
N GLN A 489 -38.19 -12.47 14.45
CA GLN A 489 -39.16 -11.44 14.12
C GLN A 489 -38.43 -10.11 13.85
N GLY A 490 -38.77 -9.45 12.74
CA GLY A 490 -38.17 -8.20 12.31
C GLY A 490 -36.81 -8.35 11.62
N LEU A 491 -36.31 -7.22 11.10
CA LEU A 491 -34.99 -7.13 10.44
C LEU A 491 -33.88 -6.93 11.48
N LEU A 492 -32.91 -7.84 11.50
CA LEU A 492 -31.74 -7.78 12.36
C LEU A 492 -30.60 -6.99 11.70
N GLU A 493 -29.78 -6.36 12.54
CA GLU A 493 -28.55 -5.69 12.10
C GLU A 493 -27.55 -6.72 11.54
N HIS A 494 -26.85 -6.36 10.47
CA HIS A 494 -26.04 -7.30 9.70
C HIS A 494 -24.93 -7.95 10.54
N LEU A 495 -24.13 -7.16 11.24
CA LEU A 495 -22.98 -7.68 11.99
C LEU A 495 -23.41 -8.45 13.24
N ASN A 496 -24.58 -8.14 13.83
CA ASN A 496 -25.15 -8.95 14.91
C ASN A 496 -25.36 -10.40 14.49
N VAL A 497 -25.63 -10.62 13.20
CA VAL A 497 -25.86 -11.94 12.62
C VAL A 497 -24.57 -12.52 12.02
N THR A 498 -23.88 -11.77 11.15
CA THR A 498 -22.72 -12.31 10.40
C THR A 498 -21.44 -12.37 11.20
N LYS A 499 -21.30 -11.54 12.24
CA LYS A 499 -20.04 -11.34 12.98
C LYS A 499 -18.84 -11.06 12.06
N ASP A 500 -19.11 -10.42 10.91
CA ASP A 500 -18.14 -10.18 9.83
C ASP A 500 -17.44 -11.45 9.31
N GLN A 501 -18.07 -12.63 9.41
CA GLN A 501 -17.53 -13.88 8.87
C GLN A 501 -17.71 -13.98 7.34
N SER A 502 -18.71 -13.31 6.80
CA SER A 502 -18.96 -13.17 5.36
C SER A 502 -19.43 -11.74 5.07
N ASP A 503 -19.19 -11.28 3.84
CA ASP A 503 -19.80 -10.04 3.36
C ASP A 503 -21.30 -10.17 3.18
N TYR A 504 -21.85 -11.39 3.06
CA TYR A 504 -23.20 -11.64 2.57
C TYR A 504 -24.15 -12.07 3.69
N LEU A 505 -25.33 -11.42 3.77
CA LEU A 505 -26.43 -11.86 4.64
C LEU A 505 -27.76 -11.87 3.89
N TRP A 506 -28.34 -13.05 3.75
CA TRP A 506 -29.65 -13.27 3.18
C TRP A 506 -30.75 -13.14 4.24
N HIS A 507 -31.83 -12.48 3.85
CA HIS A 507 -33.06 -12.32 4.62
C HIS A 507 -34.21 -12.81 3.75
N LYS A 508 -35.05 -13.70 4.26
CA LYS A 508 -36.23 -14.22 3.56
C LYS A 508 -37.47 -13.99 4.39
N THR A 509 -38.49 -13.41 3.78
CA THR A 509 -39.85 -13.42 4.32
C THR A 509 -40.85 -13.79 3.24
N ARG A 510 -42.09 -14.08 3.63
CA ARG A 510 -43.17 -14.45 2.71
C ARG A 510 -44.26 -13.39 2.75
N ILE A 511 -44.68 -12.93 1.58
CA ILE A 511 -45.73 -11.93 1.40
C ILE A 511 -46.91 -12.60 0.70
N SER A 512 -48.07 -12.58 1.36
CA SER A 512 -49.31 -13.08 0.76
C SER A 512 -50.01 -11.93 0.03
N VAL A 513 -50.34 -12.14 -1.24
CA VAL A 513 -50.99 -11.16 -2.10
C VAL A 513 -52.34 -11.68 -2.54
N SER A 514 -53.39 -10.91 -2.25
CA SER A 514 -54.77 -11.26 -2.62
C SER A 514 -55.12 -10.85 -4.05
N GLU A 515 -56.19 -11.42 -4.61
CA GLU A 515 -56.73 -10.99 -5.91
C GLU A 515 -57.21 -9.52 -5.88
N ASP A 516 -57.71 -9.09 -4.73
CA ASP A 516 -58.11 -7.72 -4.44
C ASP A 516 -56.94 -6.74 -4.54
N ASP A 517 -55.75 -7.13 -4.06
CA ASP A 517 -54.54 -6.31 -4.18
C ASP A 517 -54.11 -6.17 -5.64
N ILE A 518 -54.11 -7.26 -6.41
CA ILE A 518 -53.80 -7.26 -7.84
C ILE A 518 -54.77 -6.36 -8.61
N SER A 519 -56.06 -6.47 -8.31
CA SER A 519 -57.11 -5.66 -8.92
C SER A 519 -56.97 -4.18 -8.56
N PHE A 520 -56.61 -3.88 -7.30
CA PHE A 520 -56.32 -2.53 -6.83
C PHE A 520 -55.12 -1.91 -7.56
N TRP A 521 -54.03 -2.66 -7.75
CA TRP A 521 -52.84 -2.21 -8.48
C TRP A 521 -53.16 -1.88 -9.94
N LYS A 522 -53.87 -2.78 -10.63
CA LYS A 522 -54.28 -2.56 -12.03
C LYS A 522 -55.20 -1.34 -12.17
N LYS A 523 -56.17 -1.18 -11.26
CA LYS A 523 -57.16 -0.09 -11.32
C LYS A 523 -56.54 1.28 -11.06
N ASN A 524 -55.60 1.37 -10.12
CA ASN A 524 -55.06 2.65 -9.64
C ASN A 524 -53.66 2.97 -10.18
N GLY A 525 -53.07 2.10 -11.02
CA GLY A 525 -51.67 2.22 -11.45
C GLY A 525 -50.67 2.16 -10.29
N ALA A 526 -51.06 1.53 -9.17
CA ALA A 526 -50.23 1.43 -7.98
C ALA A 526 -49.20 0.32 -8.13
N ASN A 527 -47.93 0.62 -7.84
CA ASN A 527 -46.83 -0.35 -7.89
C ASN A 527 -46.36 -0.68 -6.47
N PRO A 528 -46.47 -1.94 -6.02
CA PRO A 528 -45.90 -2.38 -4.77
C PRO A 528 -44.43 -1.99 -4.67
N THR A 529 -44.05 -1.38 -3.56
CA THR A 529 -42.70 -0.82 -3.41
C THR A 529 -42.15 -1.14 -2.03
N LEU A 530 -40.95 -1.72 -1.99
CA LEU A 530 -40.16 -1.87 -0.77
C LEU A 530 -39.54 -0.52 -0.42
N SER A 531 -39.78 -0.07 0.80
CA SER A 531 -39.17 1.12 1.38
C SER A 531 -38.44 0.72 2.66
N VAL A 532 -37.12 0.94 2.71
CA VAL A 532 -36.29 0.80 3.90
C VAL A 532 -35.70 2.16 4.25
N ASP A 533 -35.88 2.60 5.48
CA ASP A 533 -35.50 3.96 5.92
C ASP A 533 -34.02 4.25 5.73
N SER A 534 -33.15 3.31 6.09
CA SER A 534 -31.71 3.44 5.92
C SER A 534 -31.03 2.08 5.77
N MET A 535 -30.13 1.98 4.81
CA MET A 535 -29.24 0.84 4.64
C MET A 535 -27.85 1.33 4.24
N ARG A 536 -26.83 0.51 4.49
CA ARG A 536 -25.48 0.80 3.99
C ARG A 536 -24.86 -0.31 3.15
N ASP A 537 -23.87 0.14 2.40
CA ASP A 537 -22.99 -0.55 1.48
C ASP A 537 -23.74 -1.10 0.25
N VAL A 538 -24.35 -2.28 0.31
CA VAL A 538 -25.10 -2.85 -0.82
C VAL A 538 -26.37 -3.57 -0.35
N LEU A 539 -27.50 -3.28 -1.01
CA LEU A 539 -28.75 -4.04 -0.90
C LEU A 539 -29.16 -4.57 -2.27
N ARG A 540 -29.48 -5.87 -2.35
CA ARG A 540 -30.17 -6.47 -3.49
C ARG A 540 -31.53 -7.01 -3.07
N VAL A 541 -32.54 -6.73 -3.87
CA VAL A 541 -33.93 -7.12 -3.62
C VAL A 541 -34.34 -8.14 -4.66
N PHE A 542 -34.82 -9.30 -4.22
CA PHE A 542 -35.37 -10.31 -5.10
C PHE A 542 -36.81 -10.65 -4.70
N VAL A 543 -37.64 -10.92 -5.71
CA VAL A 543 -38.97 -11.50 -5.52
C VAL A 543 -39.03 -12.82 -6.28
N ASN A 544 -39.42 -13.89 -5.60
CA ASN A 544 -39.49 -15.24 -6.18
C ASN A 544 -38.18 -15.63 -6.90
N LYS A 545 -37.04 -15.29 -6.27
CA LYS A 545 -35.66 -15.49 -6.76
C LYS A 545 -35.27 -14.68 -8.01
N GLN A 546 -36.10 -13.76 -8.49
CA GLN A 546 -35.77 -12.83 -9.57
C GLN A 546 -35.31 -11.49 -9.00
N LEU A 547 -34.19 -10.95 -9.51
CA LEU A 547 -33.64 -9.68 -9.06
C LEU A 547 -34.59 -8.53 -9.47
N SER A 548 -35.13 -7.81 -8.49
CA SER A 548 -35.98 -6.64 -8.70
C SER A 548 -35.17 -5.35 -8.77
N GLY A 549 -34.05 -5.26 -8.04
CA GLY A 549 -33.14 -4.12 -8.13
C GLY A 549 -32.01 -4.16 -7.12
N SER A 550 -31.15 -3.15 -7.18
CA SER A 550 -29.95 -3.04 -6.35
C SER A 550 -29.66 -1.60 -5.99
N ILE A 551 -29.30 -1.36 -4.74
CA ILE A 551 -29.02 -0.05 -4.19
C ILE A 551 -27.65 -0.11 -3.52
N VAL A 552 -26.84 0.93 -3.72
CA VAL A 552 -25.48 1.08 -3.17
C VAL A 552 -25.39 2.45 -2.52
N GLY A 553 -24.81 2.54 -1.33
CA GLY A 553 -24.63 3.82 -0.63
C GLY A 553 -24.42 3.65 0.86
N HIS A 554 -24.07 4.72 1.57
CA HIS A 554 -23.81 4.68 3.01
C HIS A 554 -24.98 5.32 3.78
N TRP A 555 -25.70 4.52 4.57
CA TRP A 555 -26.90 4.92 5.32
C TRP A 555 -27.99 5.62 4.49
N VAL A 556 -28.16 5.19 3.25
CA VAL A 556 -29.13 5.73 2.29
C VAL A 556 -30.51 5.07 2.42
N LYS A 557 -31.56 5.82 2.13
CA LYS A 557 -32.92 5.27 2.00
C LYS A 557 -33.00 4.37 0.76
N ALA A 558 -33.53 3.16 0.91
CA ALA A 558 -33.77 2.26 -0.21
C ALA A 558 -35.25 2.26 -0.58
N VAL A 559 -35.54 2.60 -1.84
CA VAL A 559 -36.90 2.55 -2.41
C VAL A 559 -36.83 1.73 -3.68
N GLN A 560 -37.52 0.58 -3.71
CA GLN A 560 -37.43 -0.38 -4.80
C GLN A 560 -38.82 -0.93 -5.15
N PRO A 561 -39.35 -0.62 -6.34
CA PRO A 561 -40.53 -1.29 -6.87
C PRO A 561 -40.31 -2.81 -6.96
N VAL A 562 -41.33 -3.57 -6.62
CA VAL A 562 -41.33 -5.05 -6.59
C VAL A 562 -42.54 -5.61 -7.32
N LEU A 563 -42.35 -6.76 -7.98
CA LEU A 563 -43.40 -7.43 -8.76
C LEU A 563 -43.84 -8.70 -8.06
N PHE A 564 -44.98 -8.63 -7.37
CA PHE A 564 -45.61 -9.80 -6.77
C PHE A 564 -46.68 -10.41 -7.68
N VAL A 565 -46.88 -11.72 -7.56
CA VAL A 565 -47.99 -12.45 -8.19
C VAL A 565 -49.05 -12.79 -7.15
N GLN A 566 -50.26 -13.17 -7.60
CA GLN A 566 -51.31 -13.63 -6.69
C GLN A 566 -50.82 -14.84 -5.86
N GLY A 567 -51.15 -14.85 -4.56
CA GLY A 567 -50.76 -15.90 -3.63
C GLY A 567 -49.48 -15.58 -2.86
N ASN A 568 -48.73 -16.63 -2.50
CA ASN A 568 -47.54 -16.51 -1.67
C ASN A 568 -46.31 -16.15 -2.51
N ASN A 569 -45.62 -15.08 -2.12
CA ASN A 569 -44.39 -14.62 -2.74
C ASN A 569 -43.24 -14.68 -1.73
N ASP A 570 -42.07 -15.11 -2.18
CA ASP A 570 -40.85 -15.02 -1.40
C ASP A 570 -40.20 -13.65 -1.68
N LEU A 571 -40.06 -12.83 -0.64
CA LEU A 571 -39.25 -11.60 -0.67
C LEU A 571 -37.89 -11.90 -0.06
N LEU A 572 -36.84 -11.78 -0.86
CA LEU A 572 -35.46 -11.99 -0.43
C LEU A 572 -34.70 -10.67 -0.47
N LEU A 573 -34.02 -10.35 0.63
CA LEU A 573 -33.11 -9.22 0.73
C LEU A 573 -31.70 -9.74 0.99
N LEU A 574 -30.75 -9.31 0.16
CA LEU A 574 -29.33 -9.57 0.39
C LEU A 574 -28.66 -8.26 0.74
N THR A 575 -28.22 -8.13 2.00
CA THR A 575 -27.34 -7.04 2.42
C THR A 575 -25.90 -7.46 2.30
N GLN A 576 -25.00 -6.53 1.98
CA GLN A 576 -23.58 -6.80 1.94
C GLN A 576 -22.75 -5.70 2.57
N THR A 577 -21.70 -6.07 3.28
CA THR A 577 -20.65 -5.14 3.71
C THR A 577 -19.52 -5.08 2.70
N VAL A 578 -18.96 -3.90 2.46
CA VAL A 578 -17.74 -3.73 1.64
C VAL A 578 -16.64 -3.19 2.54
N GLY A 579 -16.31 -3.97 3.57
CA GLY A 579 -15.48 -3.52 4.69
C GLY A 579 -16.22 -2.57 5.65
N LEU A 580 -15.73 -2.47 6.88
CA LEU A 580 -16.38 -1.77 7.98
C LEU A 580 -15.77 -0.39 8.23
N GLN A 581 -16.57 0.49 8.83
CA GLN A 581 -16.17 1.84 9.20
C GLN A 581 -14.90 1.85 10.04
N ASN A 582 -13.90 2.63 9.61
CA ASN A 582 -12.57 2.61 10.20
C ASN A 582 -12.16 3.94 10.85
N TYR A 583 -12.95 5.01 10.68
CA TYR A 583 -12.63 6.34 11.19
C TYR A 583 -13.86 7.05 11.80
N GLY A 584 -13.63 7.85 12.84
CA GLY A 584 -14.67 8.58 13.58
C GLY A 584 -14.87 8.10 15.02
N ALA A 585 -15.70 8.82 15.77
CA ALA A 585 -16.13 8.43 17.12
C ALA A 585 -17.25 7.38 17.06
N PHE A 586 -17.40 6.59 18.12
CA PHE A 586 -18.46 5.58 18.28
C PHE A 586 -18.52 4.56 17.12
N LEU A 587 -17.35 4.10 16.64
CA LEU A 587 -17.22 3.15 15.53
C LEU A 587 -18.08 1.89 15.74
N GLU A 588 -18.13 1.41 16.97
CA GLU A 588 -18.88 0.23 17.37
C GLU A 588 -20.40 0.40 17.21
N LYS A 589 -20.89 1.64 17.22
CA LYS A 589 -22.31 1.97 17.03
C LYS A 589 -22.69 2.11 15.57
N ASP A 590 -21.73 2.17 14.64
CA ASP A 590 -22.03 2.33 13.22
C ASP A 590 -22.80 1.11 12.69
N GLY A 591 -22.28 -0.11 12.87
CA GLY A 591 -22.98 -1.31 12.40
C GLY A 591 -23.09 -1.42 10.87
N ALA A 592 -23.91 -2.35 10.38
CA ALA A 592 -24.16 -2.58 8.96
C ALA A 592 -25.55 -3.18 8.64
N GLY A 593 -25.87 -3.25 7.35
CA GLY A 593 -27.17 -3.71 6.87
C GLY A 593 -28.23 -2.63 6.99
N PHE A 594 -29.27 -2.88 7.79
CA PHE A 594 -30.45 -2.04 7.89
C PHE A 594 -30.49 -1.22 9.19
N ARG A 595 -31.07 -0.01 9.10
CA ARG A 595 -31.49 0.83 10.23
C ARG A 595 -32.88 1.42 9.96
N GLY A 596 -33.65 1.64 11.03
CA GLY A 596 -34.99 2.20 10.93
C GLY A 596 -36.04 1.18 10.50
N LYS A 597 -37.13 1.66 9.89
CA LYS A 597 -38.28 0.82 9.51
C LYS A 597 -38.15 0.31 8.08
N ALA A 598 -38.76 -0.84 7.83
CA ALA A 598 -38.97 -1.38 6.50
C ALA A 598 -40.46 -1.64 6.28
N LYS A 599 -40.97 -1.27 5.12
CA LYS A 599 -42.38 -1.46 4.77
C LYS A 599 -42.57 -1.75 3.28
N LEU A 600 -43.67 -2.40 2.95
CA LEU A 600 -44.18 -2.47 1.58
C LEU A 600 -45.35 -1.49 1.45
N THR A 601 -45.28 -0.61 0.47
CA THR A 601 -46.36 0.34 0.17
C THR A 601 -47.17 -0.10 -1.05
N GLY A 602 -48.37 0.45 -1.19
CA GLY A 602 -49.21 0.25 -2.38
C GLY A 602 -50.22 -0.89 -2.29
N PHE A 603 -50.36 -1.56 -1.14
CA PHE A 603 -51.38 -2.58 -0.89
C PHE A 603 -52.75 -1.94 -0.62
N LYS A 604 -53.84 -2.66 -0.92
CA LYS A 604 -55.22 -2.13 -0.81
C LYS A 604 -55.56 -1.71 0.62
N ASN A 605 -55.09 -2.48 1.61
CA ASN A 605 -55.38 -2.27 3.03
C ASN A 605 -54.33 -1.40 3.74
N GLY A 606 -53.53 -0.63 2.98
CA GLY A 606 -52.46 0.22 3.51
C GLY A 606 -51.09 -0.46 3.52
N ASP A 607 -50.10 0.22 4.09
CA ASP A 607 -48.71 -0.26 4.10
C ASP A 607 -48.53 -1.51 4.97
N VAL A 608 -47.74 -2.47 4.48
CA VAL A 608 -47.34 -3.66 5.24
C VAL A 608 -46.06 -3.36 6.00
N ASP A 609 -46.12 -3.38 7.33
CA ASP A 609 -44.97 -3.17 8.22
C ASP A 609 -44.12 -4.44 8.32
N LEU A 610 -42.94 -4.43 7.68
CA LEU A 610 -42.04 -5.58 7.63
C LEU A 610 -41.28 -5.83 8.93
N SER A 611 -41.31 -4.90 9.89
CA SER A 611 -40.72 -5.10 11.22
C SER A 611 -41.48 -6.14 12.04
N LYS A 612 -42.75 -6.38 11.71
CA LYS A 612 -43.61 -7.37 12.37
C LYS A 612 -43.53 -8.75 11.71
N SER A 613 -42.95 -8.82 10.51
CA SER A 613 -42.81 -10.06 9.75
C SER A 613 -41.78 -11.00 10.36
N SER A 614 -41.99 -12.29 10.15
CA SER A 614 -41.01 -13.33 10.45
C SER A 614 -39.98 -13.41 9.31
N TRP A 615 -38.70 -13.32 9.65
CA TRP A 615 -37.57 -13.33 8.71
C TRP A 615 -36.66 -14.53 8.97
N THR A 616 -36.36 -15.28 7.92
CA THR A 616 -35.34 -16.34 7.94
C THR A 616 -34.02 -15.79 7.44
N TYR A 617 -32.93 -16.09 8.14
CA TYR A 617 -31.59 -15.58 7.89
C TYR A 617 -30.64 -16.68 7.45
N GLN A 618 -29.77 -16.37 6.50
CA GLN A 618 -28.66 -17.23 6.08
C GLN A 618 -27.40 -16.38 5.95
N VAL A 619 -26.40 -16.69 6.78
CA VAL A 619 -25.07 -16.07 6.72
C VAL A 619 -24.29 -16.68 5.57
N GLY A 620 -23.67 -15.82 4.76
CA GLY A 620 -22.76 -16.19 3.70
C GLY A 620 -23.39 -16.88 2.49
N LEU A 621 -22.50 -17.26 1.58
CA LEU A 621 -22.80 -18.00 0.37
C LEU A 621 -22.56 -19.51 0.57
N LYS A 622 -23.29 -20.35 -0.17
CA LYS A 622 -23.09 -21.81 -0.16
C LYS A 622 -21.66 -22.15 -0.56
N GLY A 623 -21.14 -21.57 -1.63
CA GLY A 623 -19.76 -21.81 -2.06
C GLY A 623 -18.71 -21.32 -1.04
N GLU A 624 -19.02 -20.32 -0.21
CA GLU A 624 -18.16 -19.92 0.91
C GLU A 624 -18.10 -21.00 2.00
N ALA A 625 -19.28 -21.52 2.38
CA ALA A 625 -19.40 -22.56 3.40
C ALA A 625 -18.79 -23.89 2.96
N GLU A 626 -18.93 -24.24 1.68
CA GLU A 626 -18.34 -25.44 1.07
C GLU A 626 -16.85 -25.24 0.70
N LYS A 627 -16.32 -24.02 0.86
CA LYS A 627 -14.92 -23.67 0.58
C LYS A 627 -14.46 -24.07 -0.82
N VAL A 628 -15.32 -23.88 -1.82
CA VAL A 628 -15.08 -24.32 -3.22
C VAL A 628 -13.84 -23.68 -3.85
N TYR A 629 -13.33 -22.60 -3.27
CA TYR A 629 -12.10 -21.91 -3.66
C TYR A 629 -10.80 -22.57 -3.16
N THR A 630 -10.88 -23.52 -2.23
CA THR A 630 -9.71 -24.23 -1.70
C THR A 630 -9.35 -25.44 -2.56
N VAL A 631 -8.05 -25.76 -2.66
CA VAL A 631 -7.58 -26.90 -3.48
C VAL A 631 -8.25 -28.22 -3.06
N GLU A 632 -8.39 -28.45 -1.75
CA GLU A 632 -8.93 -29.70 -1.20
C GLU A 632 -10.44 -29.90 -1.47
N TYR A 633 -11.24 -28.85 -1.35
CA TYR A 633 -12.71 -28.95 -1.45
C TYR A 633 -13.24 -28.62 -2.84
N ASN A 634 -12.45 -27.96 -3.68
CA ASN A 634 -12.82 -27.59 -5.04
C ASN A 634 -13.27 -28.78 -5.91
N GLU A 635 -12.64 -29.95 -5.75
CA GLU A 635 -12.97 -31.15 -6.54
C GLU A 635 -14.28 -31.82 -6.09
N LYS A 636 -14.73 -31.56 -4.86
CA LYS A 636 -15.96 -32.13 -4.30
C LYS A 636 -17.21 -31.39 -4.74
N ALA A 637 -17.06 -30.18 -5.29
CA ALA A 637 -18.20 -29.40 -5.75
C ALA A 637 -18.66 -29.83 -7.16
N GLU A 638 -19.96 -29.70 -7.40
CA GLU A 638 -20.62 -30.15 -8.64
C GLU A 638 -20.41 -29.13 -9.79
N TRP A 639 -19.16 -28.96 -10.21
CA TRP A 639 -18.80 -28.08 -11.31
C TRP A 639 -19.32 -28.59 -12.65
N SER A 640 -19.83 -27.68 -13.47
CA SER A 640 -20.27 -27.95 -14.84
C SER A 640 -19.39 -27.20 -15.84
N THR A 641 -19.17 -27.76 -17.03
CA THR A 641 -18.43 -27.05 -18.08
C THR A 641 -19.23 -25.82 -18.51
N LEU A 642 -18.56 -24.67 -18.59
CA LEU A 642 -19.18 -23.43 -19.07
C LEU A 642 -19.14 -23.37 -20.59
N ASP A 643 -20.31 -23.18 -21.21
CA ASP A 643 -20.41 -22.93 -22.65
C ASP A 643 -19.84 -21.54 -22.99
N THR A 644 -19.03 -21.47 -24.03
CA THR A 644 -18.44 -20.22 -24.53
C THR A 644 -19.46 -19.21 -25.05
N GLU A 645 -20.66 -19.67 -25.45
CA GLU A 645 -21.76 -18.81 -25.90
C GLU A 645 -22.75 -18.46 -24.76
N ALA A 646 -22.53 -18.96 -23.55
CA ALA A 646 -23.42 -18.67 -22.43
C ALA A 646 -23.43 -17.18 -22.08
N SER A 647 -24.64 -16.60 -22.03
CA SER A 647 -24.84 -15.24 -21.52
C SER A 647 -24.35 -15.13 -20.07
N PRO A 648 -23.70 -14.01 -19.69
CA PRO A 648 -23.29 -13.77 -18.31
C PRO A 648 -24.48 -13.93 -17.35
N SER A 649 -24.31 -14.75 -16.32
CA SER A 649 -25.30 -14.96 -15.26
C SER A 649 -24.82 -14.38 -13.94
N ILE A 650 -25.77 -13.95 -13.11
CA ILE A 650 -25.50 -13.45 -11.75
C ILE A 650 -25.29 -14.63 -10.80
N PHE A 651 -24.57 -14.41 -9.70
CA PHE A 651 -24.38 -15.41 -8.65
C PHE A 651 -23.81 -16.72 -9.19
N MET A 652 -22.64 -16.63 -9.80
CA MET A 652 -21.91 -17.76 -10.36
C MET A 652 -20.54 -17.87 -9.71
N TRP A 653 -20.15 -19.09 -9.39
CA TRP A 653 -18.75 -19.43 -9.16
C TRP A 653 -18.14 -19.87 -10.49
N TYR A 654 -16.94 -19.41 -10.76
CA TYR A 654 -16.13 -19.83 -11.90
C TYR A 654 -14.82 -20.41 -11.43
N LYS A 655 -14.33 -21.43 -12.14
CA LYS A 655 -12.95 -21.88 -11.99
C LYS A 655 -12.29 -22.17 -13.31
N THR A 656 -10.96 -22.05 -13.31
CA THR A 656 -10.07 -22.46 -14.38
C THR A 656 -8.66 -22.68 -13.81
N TYR A 657 -7.72 -23.02 -14.68
CA TYR A 657 -6.31 -23.16 -14.34
C TYR A 657 -5.44 -22.27 -15.23
N PHE A 658 -4.32 -21.81 -14.70
CA PHE A 658 -3.33 -21.08 -15.48
C PHE A 658 -1.90 -21.43 -15.09
N ASN A 659 -0.98 -21.28 -16.04
CA ASN A 659 0.45 -21.46 -15.79
C ASN A 659 1.09 -20.17 -15.29
N THR A 660 2.15 -20.27 -14.50
CA THR A 660 2.85 -19.09 -13.99
C THR A 660 3.61 -18.40 -15.12
N PRO A 661 3.47 -17.06 -15.27
CA PRO A 661 4.31 -16.28 -16.15
C PRO A 661 5.81 -16.45 -15.87
N ASP A 662 6.61 -16.53 -16.92
CA ASP A 662 8.07 -16.52 -16.80
C ASP A 662 8.59 -15.25 -16.10
N GLY A 663 9.86 -15.31 -15.70
CA GLY A 663 10.58 -14.17 -15.12
C GLY A 663 10.20 -13.87 -13.67
N THR A 664 10.59 -12.69 -13.23
CA THR A 664 10.43 -12.21 -11.84
C THR A 664 9.40 -11.08 -11.71
N ASP A 665 8.88 -10.58 -12.84
CA ASP A 665 7.95 -9.44 -12.88
C ASP A 665 6.66 -9.68 -12.12
N PRO A 666 6.13 -8.73 -11.35
CA PRO A 666 4.87 -8.92 -10.64
C PRO A 666 3.71 -9.41 -11.53
N VAL A 667 2.84 -10.25 -10.97
CA VAL A 667 1.73 -10.88 -11.68
C VAL A 667 0.40 -10.26 -11.25
N VAL A 668 -0.48 -10.02 -12.22
CA VAL A 668 -1.83 -9.51 -11.98
C VAL A 668 -2.87 -10.30 -12.77
N LEU A 669 -4.09 -10.36 -12.22
CA LEU A 669 -5.28 -10.74 -12.98
C LEU A 669 -5.96 -9.48 -13.51
N ASP A 670 -6.22 -9.45 -14.81
CA ASP A 670 -7.11 -8.46 -15.42
C ASP A 670 -8.55 -9.00 -15.38
N LEU A 671 -9.35 -8.42 -14.48
CA LEU A 671 -10.76 -8.74 -14.27
C LEU A 671 -11.69 -7.67 -14.86
N GLY A 672 -11.21 -6.85 -15.82
CA GLY A 672 -12.03 -5.80 -16.43
C GLY A 672 -13.25 -6.28 -17.20
N SER A 673 -13.35 -7.57 -17.53
CA SER A 673 -14.55 -8.20 -18.12
C SER A 673 -15.57 -8.69 -17.10
N MET A 674 -15.24 -8.59 -15.81
CA MET A 674 -16.05 -9.07 -14.70
C MET A 674 -16.87 -7.92 -14.08
N GLY A 675 -17.80 -8.25 -13.21
CA GLY A 675 -18.70 -7.30 -12.58
C GLY A 675 -18.28 -6.97 -11.15
N LYS A 676 -18.69 -7.79 -10.18
CA LYS A 676 -18.37 -7.63 -8.74
C LYS A 676 -18.22 -9.01 -8.12
N GLY A 677 -17.25 -9.17 -7.23
CA GLY A 677 -17.16 -10.36 -6.42
C GLY A 677 -15.83 -10.51 -5.69
N GLN A 678 -15.38 -11.76 -5.58
CA GLN A 678 -14.16 -12.13 -4.86
C GLN A 678 -13.37 -13.16 -5.68
N ALA A 679 -12.04 -13.13 -5.57
CA ALA A 679 -11.17 -14.04 -6.31
C ALA A 679 -10.13 -14.71 -5.40
N TRP A 680 -9.75 -15.93 -5.79
CA TRP A 680 -8.76 -16.76 -5.12
C TRP A 680 -7.81 -17.40 -6.12
N VAL A 681 -6.53 -17.48 -5.74
CA VAL A 681 -5.50 -18.24 -6.46
C VAL A 681 -4.92 -19.28 -5.51
N ASN A 682 -5.03 -20.56 -5.86
CA ASN A 682 -4.58 -21.68 -5.03
C ASN A 682 -5.15 -21.63 -3.58
N GLY A 683 -6.38 -21.16 -3.42
CA GLY A 683 -7.01 -20.95 -2.10
C GLY A 683 -6.63 -19.67 -1.38
N HIS A 684 -5.64 -18.91 -1.86
CA HIS A 684 -5.31 -17.60 -1.32
C HIS A 684 -6.28 -16.54 -1.84
N HIS A 685 -6.97 -15.87 -0.93
CA HIS A 685 -7.92 -14.82 -1.25
C HIS A 685 -7.19 -13.54 -1.68
N ILE A 686 -7.24 -13.21 -2.98
CA ILE A 686 -6.49 -12.06 -3.53
C ILE A 686 -7.19 -10.73 -3.25
N GLY A 687 -8.53 -10.74 -3.13
CA GLY A 687 -9.32 -9.61 -2.65
C GLY A 687 -10.69 -9.54 -3.29
N ARG A 688 -11.41 -8.45 -3.04
CA ARG A 688 -12.66 -8.11 -3.73
C ARG A 688 -12.35 -7.52 -5.11
N TYR A 689 -13.21 -7.72 -6.09
CA TYR A 689 -13.16 -6.98 -7.35
C TYR A 689 -14.49 -6.30 -7.63
N TRP A 690 -14.45 -5.13 -8.27
CA TRP A 690 -15.65 -4.41 -8.68
C TRP A 690 -15.37 -3.44 -9.82
N SER A 691 -16.04 -3.64 -10.96
CA SER A 691 -15.91 -2.83 -12.17
C SER A 691 -16.73 -1.54 -12.13
N ILE A 692 -16.86 -0.91 -10.95
CA ILE A 692 -17.50 0.41 -10.85
C ILE A 692 -16.62 1.47 -11.49
N VAL A 693 -17.24 2.35 -12.28
CA VAL A 693 -16.56 3.36 -13.07
C VAL A 693 -16.38 4.64 -12.26
N ALA A 694 -15.18 5.20 -12.28
CA ALA A 694 -14.87 6.49 -11.70
C ALA A 694 -15.65 7.61 -12.38
N GLN A 695 -15.86 8.72 -11.68
CA GLN A 695 -16.44 9.93 -12.28
C GLN A 695 -15.68 10.32 -13.57
N LYS A 696 -16.41 10.86 -14.56
CA LYS A 696 -15.83 11.19 -15.87
C LYS A 696 -14.93 12.43 -15.83
N ASP A 697 -15.21 13.36 -14.93
CA ASP A 697 -14.55 14.65 -14.80
C ASP A 697 -13.63 14.67 -13.58
N GLY A 698 -12.75 15.67 -13.48
CA GLY A 698 -11.84 15.88 -12.34
C GLY A 698 -10.41 15.38 -12.53
N CYS A 699 -10.11 14.70 -13.64
CA CYS A 699 -8.74 14.31 -14.00
C CYS A 699 -8.17 15.28 -15.04
N ASP A 700 -7.34 16.21 -14.58
CA ASP A 700 -6.62 17.11 -15.48
C ASP A 700 -5.58 16.36 -16.33
N ARG A 701 -5.32 16.88 -17.53
CA ARG A 701 -4.31 16.31 -18.45
C ARG A 701 -2.88 16.47 -17.93
N THR A 702 -2.64 17.46 -17.09
CA THR A 702 -1.34 17.78 -16.51
C THR A 702 -1.53 18.16 -15.05
N CYS A 703 -0.76 17.53 -14.17
CA CYS A 703 -0.73 17.88 -12.75
C CYS A 703 0.35 18.94 -12.51
N ASP A 704 -0.02 20.05 -11.87
CA ASP A 704 0.93 21.08 -11.45
C ASP A 704 1.40 20.82 -10.02
N TYR A 705 2.71 20.64 -9.81
CA TYR A 705 3.28 20.43 -8.48
C TYR A 705 3.21 21.67 -7.59
N ARG A 706 3.05 22.86 -8.17
CA ARG A 706 3.20 24.13 -7.43
C ARG A 706 1.96 24.44 -6.59
N GLY A 707 2.19 25.00 -5.40
CA GLY A 707 1.15 25.37 -4.44
C GLY A 707 0.66 24.20 -3.60
N ALA A 708 -0.14 24.51 -2.57
CA ALA A 708 -0.61 23.50 -1.63
C ALA A 708 -1.33 22.33 -2.33
N TYR A 709 -1.09 21.12 -1.84
CA TYR A 709 -1.67 19.88 -2.34
C TYR A 709 -2.91 19.47 -1.54
N THR A 710 -3.88 18.87 -2.25
CA THR A 710 -5.02 18.13 -1.72
C THR A 710 -5.21 16.87 -2.55
N SER A 711 -5.89 15.84 -2.02
CA SER A 711 -6.11 14.57 -2.73
C SER A 711 -6.82 14.72 -4.08
N ASP A 712 -7.59 15.79 -4.26
CA ASP A 712 -8.35 16.05 -5.48
C ASP A 712 -7.57 16.91 -6.49
N LYS A 713 -6.41 17.47 -6.11
CA LYS A 713 -5.62 18.37 -6.96
C LYS A 713 -5.12 17.66 -8.22
N CYS A 714 -4.71 16.42 -8.07
CA CYS A 714 -4.17 15.62 -9.15
C CYS A 714 -4.72 14.21 -9.05
N THR A 715 -5.62 13.88 -9.98
CA THR A 715 -6.24 12.56 -10.04
C THR A 715 -6.15 11.99 -11.45
N THR A 716 -6.19 10.66 -11.54
CA THR A 716 -6.13 9.92 -12.80
C THR A 716 -7.27 8.90 -12.86
N ASN A 717 -7.38 8.17 -13.99
CA ASN A 717 -8.35 7.09 -14.18
C ASN A 717 -9.84 7.50 -14.21
N CYS A 718 -10.15 8.78 -14.45
CA CYS A 718 -11.53 9.24 -14.64
C CYS A 718 -12.23 8.55 -15.83
N GLY A 719 -13.51 8.25 -15.68
CA GLY A 719 -14.35 7.61 -16.70
C GLY A 719 -14.00 6.14 -16.99
N LYS A 720 -13.14 5.51 -16.19
CA LYS A 720 -12.73 4.11 -16.31
C LYS A 720 -13.07 3.34 -15.02
N PRO A 721 -13.15 2.00 -15.04
CA PRO A 721 -13.29 1.23 -13.82
C PRO A 721 -12.15 1.56 -12.84
N THR A 722 -12.49 1.78 -11.56
CA THR A 722 -11.50 2.24 -10.56
C THR A 722 -10.34 1.25 -10.41
N GLN A 723 -10.63 -0.05 -10.45
CA GLN A 723 -9.61 -1.11 -10.44
C GLN A 723 -10.03 -2.28 -11.34
N THR A 724 -9.18 -2.60 -12.32
CA THR A 724 -9.35 -3.80 -13.17
C THR A 724 -8.26 -4.85 -12.97
N ARG A 725 -7.13 -4.44 -12.39
CA ARG A 725 -5.96 -5.30 -12.20
C ARG A 725 -5.82 -5.64 -10.72
N TYR A 726 -5.66 -6.92 -10.43
CA TYR A 726 -5.63 -7.46 -9.07
C TYR A 726 -4.34 -8.22 -8.86
N HIS A 727 -3.55 -7.79 -7.89
CA HIS A 727 -2.25 -8.35 -7.57
C HIS A 727 -2.35 -9.83 -7.16
N VAL A 728 -1.54 -10.67 -7.80
CA VAL A 728 -1.28 -12.05 -7.39
C VAL A 728 0.19 -12.19 -7.01
N PRO A 729 0.52 -12.25 -5.71
CA PRO A 729 1.89 -12.47 -5.28
C PRO A 729 2.49 -13.72 -5.91
N ARG A 730 3.70 -13.60 -6.47
CA ARG A 730 4.38 -14.74 -7.10
C ARG A 730 4.58 -15.91 -6.15
N SER A 731 4.74 -15.65 -4.85
CA SER A 731 4.88 -16.70 -3.83
C SER A 731 3.62 -17.53 -3.60
N TRP A 732 2.47 -17.14 -4.15
CA TRP A 732 1.24 -17.94 -4.13
C TRP A 732 1.08 -18.83 -5.36
N LEU A 733 2.02 -18.74 -6.31
CA LEU A 733 1.98 -19.47 -7.56
C LEU A 733 2.84 -20.74 -7.51
N LYS A 734 2.32 -21.81 -8.09
CA LYS A 734 3.04 -23.03 -8.46
C LYS A 734 3.61 -22.88 -9.88
N PRO A 735 4.59 -23.68 -10.31
CA PRO A 735 5.13 -23.59 -11.66
C PRO A 735 4.05 -23.66 -12.77
N ASP A 736 3.10 -24.58 -12.62
CA ASP A 736 1.98 -24.78 -13.52
C ASP A 736 0.67 -25.05 -12.76
N SER A 737 -0.43 -25.16 -13.50
CA SER A 737 -1.73 -25.64 -12.98
C SER A 737 -2.24 -24.89 -11.75
N ASN A 738 -2.07 -23.56 -11.73
CA ASN A 738 -2.59 -22.72 -10.66
C ASN A 738 -4.11 -22.64 -10.73
N LEU A 739 -4.79 -23.00 -9.64
CA LEU A 739 -6.24 -22.94 -9.55
C LEU A 739 -6.67 -21.48 -9.38
N LEU A 740 -7.47 -20.97 -10.32
CA LEU A 740 -8.16 -19.68 -10.20
C LEU A 740 -9.64 -19.94 -9.94
N VAL A 741 -10.17 -19.41 -8.84
CA VAL A 741 -11.60 -19.44 -8.51
C VAL A 741 -12.11 -18.01 -8.32
N LEU A 742 -13.28 -17.71 -8.89
CA LEU A 742 -13.97 -16.44 -8.71
C LEU A 742 -15.40 -16.69 -8.27
N PHE A 743 -15.90 -15.89 -7.32
CA PHE A 743 -17.33 -15.66 -7.18
C PHE A 743 -17.68 -14.39 -7.96
N GLU A 744 -18.64 -14.47 -8.88
CA GLU A 744 -19.18 -13.37 -9.69
C GLU A 744 -20.65 -13.11 -9.33
N GLU A 745 -20.90 -11.93 -8.80
CA GLU A 745 -22.15 -11.54 -8.19
C GLU A 745 -23.12 -10.88 -9.20
N THR A 746 -22.59 -10.14 -10.16
CA THR A 746 -23.36 -9.25 -11.05
C THR A 746 -23.42 -9.68 -12.50
N GLY A 747 -22.66 -10.71 -12.87
CA GLY A 747 -22.53 -11.18 -14.24
C GLY A 747 -21.32 -10.58 -14.93
N GLY A 748 -20.40 -11.44 -15.32
CA GLY A 748 -19.14 -11.11 -15.99
C GLY A 748 -18.78 -12.19 -17.00
N ASN A 749 -17.92 -11.86 -17.96
CA ASN A 749 -17.44 -12.84 -18.94
C ASN A 749 -16.05 -13.37 -18.51
N PRO A 750 -15.95 -14.61 -17.99
CA PRO A 750 -14.69 -15.16 -17.50
C PRO A 750 -13.70 -15.48 -18.63
N PHE A 751 -14.16 -15.73 -19.87
CA PHE A 751 -13.28 -16.06 -21.01
C PHE A 751 -12.40 -14.88 -21.45
N LYS A 752 -12.70 -13.66 -20.98
CA LYS A 752 -11.89 -12.45 -21.23
C LYS A 752 -10.92 -12.11 -20.09
N ILE A 753 -10.95 -12.86 -18.99
CA ILE A 753 -9.95 -12.74 -17.92
C ILE A 753 -8.59 -13.10 -18.49
N SER A 754 -7.56 -12.35 -18.09
CA SER A 754 -6.18 -12.64 -18.48
C SER A 754 -5.20 -12.48 -17.33
N VAL A 755 -4.14 -13.28 -17.38
CA VAL A 755 -2.98 -13.16 -16.49
C VAL A 755 -1.94 -12.29 -17.19
N LYS A 756 -1.48 -11.24 -16.51
CA LYS A 756 -0.52 -10.28 -17.06
C LYS A 756 0.64 -10.08 -16.10
N THR A 757 1.74 -9.57 -16.63
CA THR A 757 2.87 -9.09 -15.80
C THR A 757 2.94 -7.58 -15.84
N VAL A 758 3.45 -6.99 -14.76
CA VAL A 758 3.67 -5.55 -14.62
C VAL A 758 5.17 -5.28 -14.70
N THR A 759 5.59 -4.42 -15.62
CA THR A 759 7.02 -4.09 -15.83
C THR A 759 7.23 -2.61 -16.00
N ALA A 760 8.37 -2.09 -15.55
CA ALA A 760 8.85 -0.76 -15.93
C ALA A 760 9.53 -0.84 -17.31
N GLY A 761 8.73 -1.00 -18.37
CA GLY A 761 9.23 -1.29 -19.71
C GLY A 761 9.87 -0.10 -20.43
N VAL A 762 9.47 1.13 -20.11
CA VAL A 762 10.01 2.35 -20.73
C VAL A 762 10.62 3.25 -19.66
N LEU A 763 11.85 3.67 -19.89
CA LEU A 763 12.57 4.61 -19.05
C LEU A 763 12.73 5.94 -19.78
N CYS A 764 12.56 7.03 -19.07
CA CYS A 764 12.80 8.37 -19.57
C CYS A 764 13.71 9.13 -18.61
N GLY A 765 14.63 9.94 -19.13
CA GLY A 765 15.42 10.86 -18.32
C GLY A 765 15.43 12.23 -18.97
N GLN A 766 15.42 13.29 -18.15
CA GLN A 766 15.58 14.66 -18.63
C GLN A 766 16.43 15.47 -17.64
N VAL A 767 17.69 15.74 -17.98
CA VAL A 767 18.65 16.43 -17.10
C VAL A 767 19.31 17.56 -17.88
N SER A 768 19.34 18.77 -17.30
CA SER A 768 19.95 19.97 -17.89
C SER A 768 21.33 20.27 -17.32
N GLU A 769 22.13 21.05 -18.06
CA GLU A 769 23.42 21.61 -17.58
C GLU A 769 23.25 22.46 -16.30
N SER A 770 22.03 22.86 -15.94
CA SER A 770 21.71 23.63 -14.73
C SER A 770 21.25 22.77 -13.55
N HIS A 771 21.22 21.45 -13.70
CA HIS A 771 21.09 20.52 -12.57
C HIS A 771 22.36 20.54 -11.71
N TYR A 772 22.28 19.94 -10.54
CA TYR A 772 23.41 19.86 -9.62
C TYR A 772 24.20 18.57 -9.84
N PRO A 773 25.49 18.53 -9.48
CA PRO A 773 26.28 17.31 -9.53
C PRO A 773 25.66 16.19 -8.68
N PRO A 774 25.85 14.91 -9.06
CA PRO A 774 25.31 13.80 -8.28
C PRO A 774 25.79 13.83 -6.82
N LEU A 775 24.87 13.56 -5.89
CA LEU A 775 25.15 13.65 -4.46
C LEU A 775 26.29 12.75 -3.99
N ARG A 776 26.49 11.59 -4.63
CA ARG A 776 27.63 10.70 -4.33
C ARG A 776 29.02 11.34 -4.54
N LYS A 777 29.13 12.39 -5.36
CA LYS A 777 30.40 13.10 -5.59
C LYS A 777 30.80 13.97 -4.39
N TRP A 778 29.83 14.39 -3.57
CA TRP A 778 30.06 15.20 -2.36
C TRP A 778 30.84 14.46 -1.28
N SER A 779 30.78 13.13 -1.27
CA SER A 779 31.47 12.29 -0.28
C SER A 779 32.83 11.76 -0.76
N THR A 780 33.35 12.24 -1.90
CA THR A 780 34.63 11.76 -2.43
C THR A 780 35.83 12.38 -1.69
N PRO A 781 36.95 11.65 -1.49
CA PRO A 781 38.13 12.19 -0.81
C PRO A 781 38.69 13.47 -1.42
N GLY A 782 38.58 13.63 -2.75
CA GLY A 782 39.01 14.85 -3.44
C GLY A 782 38.16 16.09 -3.08
N PHE A 783 36.89 15.91 -2.76
CA PHE A 783 36.04 16.99 -2.24
C PHE A 783 36.37 17.30 -0.77
N MET A 784 36.54 16.26 0.06
CA MET A 784 36.90 16.40 1.48
C MET A 784 38.28 17.08 1.67
N ASN A 785 39.21 16.86 0.74
CA ASN A 785 40.54 17.47 0.75
C ASN A 785 40.62 18.79 -0.04
N GLY A 786 39.50 19.29 -0.58
CA GLY A 786 39.42 20.57 -1.29
C GLY A 786 40.11 20.60 -2.66
N THR A 787 40.48 19.45 -3.23
CA THR A 787 41.15 19.36 -4.54
C THR A 787 40.18 19.38 -5.72
N MET A 788 38.88 19.21 -5.48
CA MET A 788 37.82 19.33 -6.50
C MET A 788 36.86 20.46 -6.18
N ALA A 789 36.67 21.39 -7.11
CA ALA A 789 35.64 22.42 -7.02
C ALA A 789 34.29 21.85 -7.48
N ILE A 790 33.23 22.03 -6.69
CA ILE A 790 31.93 21.45 -7.05
C ILE A 790 31.34 22.06 -8.32
N ASN A 791 31.67 23.32 -8.60
CA ASN A 791 31.24 24.05 -9.79
C ASN A 791 31.90 23.52 -11.08
N SER A 792 32.94 22.68 -10.98
CA SER A 792 33.58 22.05 -12.14
C SER A 792 33.08 20.64 -12.42
N VAL A 793 32.15 20.10 -11.60
CA VAL A 793 31.58 18.76 -11.81
C VAL A 793 30.29 18.91 -12.62
N ALA A 794 30.20 18.20 -13.74
CA ALA A 794 29.01 18.21 -14.57
C ALA A 794 27.85 17.40 -13.93
N PRO A 795 26.58 17.75 -14.19
CA PRO A 795 25.45 16.91 -13.84
C PRO A 795 25.49 15.58 -14.57
N GLU A 796 24.84 14.55 -14.01
CA GLU A 796 24.75 13.25 -14.66
C GLU A 796 23.29 12.78 -14.75
N MET A 797 22.95 12.15 -15.87
CA MET A 797 21.71 11.39 -16.02
C MET A 797 21.95 9.94 -15.64
N HIS A 798 21.06 9.39 -14.81
CA HIS A 798 21.09 7.98 -14.42
C HIS A 798 19.90 7.24 -15.02
N LEU A 799 20.16 6.10 -15.64
CA LEU A 799 19.12 5.18 -16.11
C LEU A 799 19.37 3.80 -15.54
N HIS A 800 18.32 3.13 -15.07
CA HIS A 800 18.34 1.78 -14.56
C HIS A 800 17.03 1.05 -14.85
N CYS A 801 17.13 -0.23 -15.19
CA CYS A 801 16.01 -1.15 -15.27
C CYS A 801 15.79 -1.86 -13.94
N GLU A 802 14.59 -2.39 -13.74
CA GLU A 802 14.29 -3.30 -12.63
C GLU A 802 15.18 -4.55 -12.65
N GLU A 803 15.25 -5.25 -11.53
CA GLU A 803 16.06 -6.47 -11.41
C GLU A 803 15.68 -7.52 -12.47
N GLY A 804 16.68 -8.24 -12.99
CA GLY A 804 16.50 -9.19 -14.07
C GLY A 804 16.36 -8.58 -15.47
N HIS A 805 16.30 -7.24 -15.59
CA HIS A 805 16.18 -6.53 -16.86
C HIS A 805 17.45 -5.76 -17.25
N VAL A 806 17.61 -5.52 -18.55
CA VAL A 806 18.66 -4.66 -19.12
C VAL A 806 18.07 -3.66 -20.10
N ILE A 807 18.74 -2.53 -20.29
CA ILE A 807 18.39 -1.52 -21.28
C ILE A 807 18.63 -2.12 -22.68
N SER A 808 17.56 -2.55 -23.35
CA SER A 808 17.64 -3.25 -24.62
C SER A 808 17.80 -2.31 -25.81
N SER A 809 17.21 -1.11 -25.73
CA SER A 809 17.25 -0.11 -26.78
C SER A 809 17.18 1.30 -26.22
N ILE A 810 17.81 2.23 -26.95
CA ILE A 810 17.62 3.67 -26.79
C ILE A 810 16.75 4.13 -27.96
N GLU A 811 15.55 4.61 -27.66
CA GLU A 811 14.55 4.97 -28.65
C GLU A 811 14.63 6.45 -29.03
N PHE A 812 15.09 7.27 -28.10
CA PHE A 812 15.31 8.69 -28.30
C PHE A 812 16.48 9.15 -27.44
N ALA A 813 17.32 10.04 -27.99
CA ALA A 813 18.31 10.77 -27.22
C ALA A 813 18.57 12.12 -27.89
N SER A 814 18.52 13.20 -27.12
CA SER A 814 18.84 14.54 -27.60
C SER A 814 19.47 15.38 -26.51
N TYR A 815 20.72 15.77 -26.71
CA TYR A 815 21.41 16.81 -25.96
C TYR A 815 21.30 18.15 -26.70
N GLY A 816 20.61 19.12 -26.12
CA GLY A 816 20.32 20.40 -26.77
C GLY A 816 19.08 21.06 -26.17
N THR A 817 18.07 21.36 -27.00
CA THR A 817 16.79 21.94 -26.56
C THR A 817 15.58 21.01 -26.82
N PRO A 818 15.62 19.74 -26.37
CA PRO A 818 14.52 18.80 -26.59
C PRO A 818 13.20 19.30 -26.01
N ARG A 819 12.09 18.83 -26.57
CA ARG A 819 10.73 19.19 -26.15
C ARG A 819 9.91 17.94 -25.86
N GLY A 820 8.82 18.13 -25.11
CA GLY A 820 7.88 17.08 -24.74
C GLY A 820 8.18 16.48 -23.37
N SER A 821 7.50 15.38 -23.08
CA SER A 821 7.63 14.59 -21.86
C SER A 821 7.91 13.13 -22.22
N CYS A 822 8.03 12.26 -21.22
CA CYS A 822 8.18 10.83 -21.44
C CYS A 822 7.14 10.29 -22.44
N GLU A 823 7.57 9.34 -23.29
CA GLU A 823 6.85 8.80 -24.46
C GLU A 823 6.55 9.79 -25.60
N LYS A 824 6.79 11.09 -25.43
CA LYS A 824 6.47 12.15 -26.40
C LYS A 824 7.63 13.12 -26.61
N PHE A 825 8.86 12.67 -26.43
CA PHE A 825 10.03 13.49 -26.69
C PHE A 825 10.20 13.80 -28.17
N SER A 826 10.72 14.99 -28.46
CA SER A 826 11.05 15.44 -29.81
C SER A 826 12.34 16.27 -29.80
N THR A 827 13.08 16.20 -30.90
CA THR A 827 14.31 16.98 -31.08
C THR A 827 14.01 18.46 -31.16
N GLY A 828 14.81 19.26 -30.46
CA GLY A 828 14.75 20.72 -30.51
C GLY A 828 15.41 21.32 -31.74
N LYS A 829 15.40 22.66 -31.81
CA LYS A 829 16.19 23.42 -32.79
C LYS A 829 17.70 23.30 -32.55
N CYS A 830 18.09 23.03 -31.31
CA CYS A 830 19.47 22.73 -30.93
C CYS A 830 19.56 21.25 -30.55
N HIS A 831 20.51 20.54 -31.17
CA HIS A 831 20.72 19.11 -30.96
C HIS A 831 22.15 18.71 -31.34
N ALA A 832 22.85 18.00 -30.46
CA ALA A 832 24.14 17.37 -30.78
C ALA A 832 23.92 16.08 -31.56
N SER A 833 24.47 15.98 -32.77
CA SER A 833 24.26 14.83 -33.68
C SER A 833 24.72 13.48 -33.10
N LYS A 834 25.67 13.48 -32.16
CA LYS A 834 26.17 12.28 -31.47
C LYS A 834 25.33 11.85 -30.25
N SER A 835 24.20 12.51 -29.97
CA SER A 835 23.41 12.24 -28.76
C SER A 835 23.02 10.76 -28.63
N LEU A 836 22.51 10.16 -29.71
CA LEU A 836 22.08 8.76 -29.71
C LEU A 836 23.24 7.77 -29.57
N SER A 837 24.37 8.01 -30.23
CA SER A 837 25.52 7.11 -30.17
C SER A 837 26.16 7.10 -28.78
N VAL A 838 26.34 8.28 -28.18
CA VAL A 838 26.92 8.43 -26.84
C VAL A 838 26.07 7.70 -25.80
N VAL A 839 24.75 7.92 -25.81
CA VAL A 839 23.84 7.27 -24.86
C VAL A 839 23.76 5.76 -25.11
N SER A 840 23.72 5.33 -26.37
CA SER A 840 23.64 3.90 -26.72
C SER A 840 24.88 3.14 -26.26
N GLU A 841 26.07 3.71 -26.46
CA GLU A 841 27.34 3.12 -26.02
C GLU A 841 27.43 2.99 -24.50
N ALA A 842 26.92 3.99 -23.78
CA ALA A 842 26.91 4.00 -22.32
C ALA A 842 25.91 3.00 -21.71
N CYS A 843 24.75 2.81 -22.33
CA CYS A 843 23.60 2.18 -21.67
C CYS A 843 23.15 0.84 -22.25
N LYS A 844 23.25 0.62 -23.56
CA LYS A 844 22.66 -0.56 -24.19
C LYS A 844 23.31 -1.85 -23.69
N GLY A 845 22.48 -2.82 -23.31
CA GLY A 845 22.90 -4.12 -22.78
C GLY A 845 23.27 -4.12 -21.29
N ARG A 846 23.16 -2.98 -20.59
CA ARG A 846 23.45 -2.87 -19.15
C ARG A 846 22.16 -2.74 -18.35
N ASN A 847 22.15 -3.22 -17.11
CA ASN A 847 21.03 -2.98 -16.19
C ASN A 847 20.94 -1.51 -15.77
N SER A 848 22.09 -0.85 -15.60
CA SER A 848 22.17 0.57 -15.27
C SER A 848 23.32 1.28 -16.01
N CYS A 849 23.19 2.58 -16.23
CA CYS A 849 24.23 3.44 -16.79
C CYS A 849 24.15 4.87 -16.24
N PHE A 850 25.18 5.67 -16.52
CA PHE A 850 25.16 7.10 -16.28
C PHE A 850 25.76 7.84 -17.49
N ILE A 851 25.28 9.06 -17.73
CA ILE A 851 25.74 9.93 -18.82
C ILE A 851 26.03 11.31 -18.24
N GLU A 852 27.24 11.81 -18.45
CA GLU A 852 27.59 13.19 -18.11
C GLU A 852 26.87 14.19 -19.04
N VAL A 853 26.25 15.21 -18.46
CA VAL A 853 25.49 16.24 -19.20
C VAL A 853 26.37 17.47 -19.41
N SER A 854 27.25 17.38 -20.42
CA SER A 854 28.20 18.45 -20.75
C SER A 854 28.55 18.49 -22.24
N ASN A 855 29.02 19.64 -22.74
CA ASN A 855 29.51 19.76 -24.12
C ASN A 855 30.74 18.86 -24.39
N ALA A 856 31.53 18.58 -23.36
CA ALA A 856 32.68 17.69 -23.46
C ALA A 856 32.25 16.24 -23.72
N ALA A 857 31.25 15.75 -22.97
CA ALA A 857 30.70 14.40 -23.13
C ALA A 857 30.10 14.17 -24.54
N PHE A 858 29.43 15.18 -25.10
CA PHE A 858 28.85 15.12 -26.45
C PHE A 858 29.78 15.62 -27.55
N GLN A 859 31.05 15.92 -27.22
CA GLN A 859 32.12 16.36 -28.13
C GLN A 859 31.72 17.54 -29.04
N SER A 860 30.74 18.34 -28.61
CA SER A 860 30.19 19.46 -29.37
C SER A 860 29.41 20.39 -28.45
N ASP A 861 29.45 21.69 -28.76
CA ASP A 861 28.46 22.65 -28.24
C ASP A 861 27.43 22.91 -29.36
N PRO A 862 26.25 22.25 -29.32
CA PRO A 862 25.26 22.37 -30.38
C PRO A 862 24.58 23.74 -30.44
N CYS A 863 24.69 24.56 -29.39
CA CYS A 863 24.17 25.93 -29.34
C CYS A 863 24.85 26.74 -28.23
N LYS A 864 25.82 27.58 -28.63
CA LYS A 864 26.55 28.46 -27.71
C LYS A 864 25.61 29.41 -26.96
N GLY A 865 25.86 29.59 -25.66
CA GLY A 865 25.09 30.49 -24.80
C GLY A 865 23.64 30.05 -24.50
N THR A 866 23.22 28.90 -25.00
CA THR A 866 21.92 28.29 -24.69
C THR A 866 22.12 27.19 -23.65
N LEU A 867 21.18 27.06 -22.70
CA LEU A 867 21.17 25.96 -21.73
C LEU A 867 20.79 24.65 -22.43
N LYS A 868 21.64 23.63 -22.33
CA LYS A 868 21.39 22.31 -22.92
C LYS A 868 20.75 21.37 -21.91
N THR A 869 19.90 20.49 -22.42
CA THR A 869 19.25 19.41 -21.71
C THR A 869 19.45 18.12 -22.48
N LEU A 870 19.88 17.07 -21.78
CA LEU A 870 19.83 15.70 -22.26
C LEU A 870 18.45 15.14 -21.96
N ALA A 871 17.72 14.74 -23.00
CA ALA A 871 16.51 13.94 -22.87
C ALA A 871 16.74 12.57 -23.51
N VAL A 872 16.40 11.49 -22.81
CA VAL A 872 16.56 10.10 -23.25
C VAL A 872 15.27 9.32 -23.03
N MET A 873 14.94 8.45 -23.98
CA MET A 873 13.92 7.40 -23.85
C MET A 873 14.57 6.06 -24.18
N ALA A 874 14.38 5.08 -23.31
CA ALA A 874 14.96 3.75 -23.44
C ALA A 874 13.92 2.67 -23.11
N ARG A 875 14.13 1.44 -23.60
CA ARG A 875 13.34 0.27 -23.17
C ARG A 875 14.16 -0.72 -22.36
N CYS A 876 13.49 -1.31 -21.39
CA CYS A 876 13.99 -2.44 -20.62
C CYS A 876 13.43 -3.75 -21.18
N SER A 877 14.25 -4.80 -21.16
CA SER A 877 13.81 -6.16 -21.48
C SER A 877 14.48 -7.18 -20.56
N PRO A 878 13.89 -8.37 -20.34
CA PRO A 878 14.52 -9.42 -19.57
C PRO A 878 15.92 -9.76 -20.10
N SER A 879 16.87 -9.93 -19.18
CA SER A 879 18.22 -10.37 -19.53
C SER A 879 18.20 -11.80 -20.07
N GLN A 880 19.00 -12.10 -21.11
CA GLN A 880 19.02 -13.45 -21.73
C GLN A 880 19.75 -14.52 -20.88
N ASN A 881 20.35 -14.15 -19.74
CA ASN A 881 21.15 -15.04 -18.88
C ASN A 881 20.39 -15.54 -17.63
N THR A 882 19.05 -15.64 -17.68
CA THR A 882 18.23 -16.08 -16.53
C THR A 882 18.43 -17.54 -16.10
N SER A 883 19.26 -18.32 -16.81
CA SER A 883 19.63 -19.69 -16.41
C SER A 883 20.54 -19.76 -15.18
N ASP A 884 21.26 -18.69 -14.82
CA ASP A 884 22.22 -18.70 -13.70
C ASP A 884 21.63 -18.30 -12.33
N LEU A 885 20.46 -17.65 -12.31
CA LEU A 885 19.88 -17.16 -11.04
C LEU A 885 19.17 -18.26 -10.24
N ARG A 886 18.68 -19.33 -10.88
CA ARG A 886 18.07 -20.49 -10.18
C ARG A 886 19.07 -21.29 -9.32
N GLN A 887 20.37 -21.20 -9.59
CA GLN A 887 21.38 -21.92 -8.81
C GLN A 887 21.74 -21.24 -7.49
N ARG A 888 21.43 -19.95 -7.31
CA ARG A 888 21.69 -19.26 -6.03
C ARG A 888 20.59 -19.46 -4.99
N GLU A 889 19.35 -19.64 -5.42
CA GLU A 889 18.23 -19.91 -4.49
C GLU A 889 18.21 -21.36 -3.96
N THR A 890 18.85 -22.31 -4.66
CA THR A 890 18.91 -23.72 -4.23
C THR A 890 20.15 -24.08 -3.41
N ALA A 891 21.09 -23.14 -3.21
CA ALA A 891 22.29 -23.37 -2.41
C ALA A 891 22.20 -22.79 -0.97
N SER A 892 21.00 -22.37 -0.55
CA SER A 892 20.76 -21.72 0.75
C SER A 892 19.71 -22.43 1.62
N ASP A 893 19.44 -23.71 1.36
CA ASP A 893 18.63 -24.57 2.25
C ASP A 893 19.50 -25.27 3.30
#